data_AF-A0A1V5BRW5-F1
#
_entry.id   AF-A0A1V5BRW5-F1
#
_cell.length_a   1.000
_cell.length_b   1.000
_cell.length_c   1.000
_cell.angle_alpha   90.00
_cell.angle_beta   90.00
_cell.angle_gamma   90.00
#
_symmetry.space_group_name_H-M   'P 1'
#
loop_
_entity.id
_entity.type
_entity.pdbx_description
1 polymer ?
#
loop_
_entity_poly.entity_id
_entity_poly.type
_entity_poly.pdbx_seq_one_letter_code
_entity_poly.pdbx_strand_id
1 'polypeptide(L)'
;MGKGSMTLGLAEVDPDAFQAVLEGKDLAGNTLVAAASNGEHRAGWDLHFAPSKSISLAWAFGDEQQRQDMLSSHHEAVESVMRYIEDNLIEARATDKGNTVRIATGNMIAARFDHFTSRELDPQLHSHVVVANMTRRPDGQWRAVANEKIFARELLTALYENELAAGLKERGYAVSMEKHDTGNSRYVRIEGIDDKVIEHFSKRQDQIDKAVASLKERYPQATPGELRQMACLETRQPKQTIDREVLHDSWNRQLEGLGYARESLRASLARETRQPGPGGAKEIINTACLAINEQESTFTREDVIKTAARISGGDHRNADLERAFHDLKGRSIVTLDRGTGIYTTKAMQKTERGIVAMVMDGHDTVPAVLGEDNRQGLVGRYDHLISDQQIALEHILTSRDRVIGIQGDAGTGKTTMLGAAREQLEAQGFTIRGFTFTGKAAKELQGGAGVESQTLHSFLPKLDSPEFVPSPREAWFIDEVSMVGSRQMSDLIKAAEKANARLVLVGDTKQLQSIQAGKMFSKLQEIGAMKTVHMKETLRQKDEDYKAMVAEIAAKRIDNAFRMMEQKGKVHEIADDGDRHSAIVKEFVSKKDYRNTLVVTPLNRNRNELNERIRDRLKEKGTLNVQEHSHIVKEPKVLSPIERHLAESYSRDDIVAVHTGLPGFKVGDQARVLSVDPHTQSVNVSTLLGHNIAIDVSAHGHKLGIYREKVLRFAEGDKVVFLKNDRNLGVQNGLTGEIKHIDERGNITVTKDTGKDLTWNMRHAYNYLDHGYAVTDYKGQGQTSREVIFHAVTAERTTSYNSFYVATTRGRDNLHIYTDSVNRLREQVKRENHKTSSLDHVATIDKSIPGERSQPTIQKAKEGR
;
A
#
# COMPACT_ATOMS: atom_id res chain seq x y z
N MET A 1 10.01 35.81 3.02
CA MET A 1 10.67 34.63 2.42
C MET A 1 10.15 34.44 0.99
N GLY A 2 11.00 33.95 0.09
CA GLY A 2 10.64 33.68 -1.31
C GLY A 2 11.05 34.79 -2.29
N LYS A 3 11.27 34.41 -3.56
CA LYS A 3 11.65 35.29 -4.68
C LYS A 3 10.58 36.34 -4.98
N GLY A 4 9.32 36.05 -4.65
CA GLY A 4 8.21 37.01 -4.76
C GLY A 4 8.33 38.16 -3.78
N SER A 5 8.73 37.87 -2.54
CA SER A 5 9.02 38.90 -1.55
C SER A 5 10.12 39.85 -2.05
N MET A 6 11.21 39.29 -2.60
CA MET A 6 12.30 40.10 -3.17
C MET A 6 11.83 40.95 -4.35
N THR A 7 10.95 40.42 -5.20
CA THR A 7 10.38 41.15 -6.34
C THR A 7 9.55 42.36 -5.89
N LEU A 8 8.91 42.28 -4.73
CA LEU A 8 8.13 43.37 -4.13
C LEU A 8 8.93 44.23 -3.13
N GLY A 9 10.24 44.00 -3.00
CA GLY A 9 11.09 44.74 -2.06
C GLY A 9 10.81 44.44 -0.57
N LEU A 10 10.18 43.29 -0.27
CA LEU A 10 9.83 42.88 1.09
C LEU A 10 11.01 42.16 1.75
N ALA A 11 11.57 42.77 2.80
CA ALA A 11 12.68 42.23 3.58
C ALA A 11 12.26 41.86 5.02
N GLU A 12 11.60 42.77 5.73
CA GLU A 12 11.01 42.54 7.05
C GLU A 12 9.48 42.49 6.97
N VAL A 13 8.85 41.86 7.97
CA VAL A 13 7.39 41.75 8.04
C VAL A 13 6.83 43.00 8.74
N ASP A 14 6.55 44.02 7.93
CA ASP A 14 5.78 45.19 8.36
C ASP A 14 4.26 44.85 8.35
N PRO A 15 3.48 45.22 9.39
CA PRO A 15 2.06 44.87 9.49
C PRO A 15 1.20 45.37 8.31
N ASP A 16 1.42 46.60 7.86
CA ASP A 16 0.63 47.21 6.79
C ASP A 16 0.98 46.57 5.44
N ALA A 17 2.26 46.35 5.18
CA ALA A 17 2.74 45.61 4.02
C ALA A 17 2.21 44.16 4.01
N PHE A 18 2.20 43.50 5.16
CA PHE A 18 1.69 42.13 5.29
C PHE A 18 0.18 42.07 5.02
N GLN A 19 -0.59 43.02 5.58
CA GLN A 19 -2.02 43.13 5.29
C GLN A 19 -2.28 43.37 3.80
N ALA A 20 -1.55 44.30 3.17
CA ALA A 20 -1.70 44.58 1.73
C ALA A 20 -1.46 43.33 0.87
N VAL A 21 -0.42 42.56 1.18
CA VAL A 21 -0.11 41.29 0.49
C VAL A 21 -1.23 40.26 0.69
N LEU A 22 -1.78 40.12 1.89
CA LEU A 22 -2.89 39.22 2.18
C LEU A 22 -4.21 39.65 1.52
N GLU A 23 -4.35 40.93 1.18
CA GLU A 23 -5.45 41.46 0.38
C GLU A 23 -5.22 41.33 -1.14
N GLY A 24 -4.07 40.78 -1.56
CA GLY A 24 -3.70 40.61 -2.97
C GLY A 24 -3.24 41.91 -3.64
N LYS A 25 -2.65 42.84 -2.88
CA LYS A 25 -2.17 44.16 -3.34
C LYS A 25 -0.65 44.28 -3.26
N ASP A 26 -0.10 45.24 -4.00
CA ASP A 26 1.27 45.72 -3.81
C ASP A 26 1.36 46.79 -2.70
N LEU A 27 2.57 47.24 -2.41
CA LEU A 27 2.83 48.28 -1.39
C LEU A 27 2.28 49.67 -1.75
N ALA A 28 1.95 49.91 -3.03
CA ALA A 28 1.31 51.13 -3.48
C ALA A 28 -0.23 51.03 -3.45
N GLY A 29 -0.78 49.88 -3.02
CA GLY A 29 -2.22 49.62 -2.94
C GLY A 29 -2.85 49.13 -4.24
N ASN A 30 -2.07 48.88 -5.30
CA ASN A 30 -2.59 48.36 -6.56
C ASN A 30 -2.97 46.88 -6.40
N THR A 31 -4.14 46.50 -6.90
CA THR A 31 -4.58 45.10 -6.90
C THR A 31 -3.78 44.28 -7.89
N LEU A 32 -3.02 43.30 -7.37
CA LEU A 32 -2.24 42.36 -8.17
C LEU A 32 -3.01 41.07 -8.45
N VAL A 33 -3.89 40.64 -7.53
CA VAL A 33 -4.73 39.45 -7.68
C VAL A 33 -6.17 39.81 -7.36
N ALA A 34 -7.06 39.69 -8.35
CA ALA A 34 -8.48 39.93 -8.18
C ALA A 34 -9.15 38.87 -7.28
N ALA A 35 -10.23 39.27 -6.61
CA ALA A 35 -11.09 38.36 -5.86
C ALA A 35 -11.72 37.30 -6.77
N ALA A 36 -12.10 36.15 -6.20
CA ALA A 36 -12.83 35.14 -6.94
C ALA A 36 -14.24 35.64 -7.33
N SER A 37 -14.96 34.88 -8.16
CA SER A 37 -16.30 35.26 -8.63
C SER A 37 -17.34 35.42 -7.51
N ASN A 38 -17.06 34.90 -6.30
CA ASN A 38 -17.86 35.10 -5.09
C ASN A 38 -17.51 36.41 -4.33
N GLY A 39 -16.61 37.24 -4.86
CA GLY A 39 -16.19 38.50 -4.26
C GLY A 39 -15.15 38.37 -3.14
N GLU A 40 -14.73 37.16 -2.77
CA GLU A 40 -13.77 36.94 -1.69
C GLU A 40 -12.37 36.62 -2.23
N HIS A 41 -11.36 37.32 -1.71
CA HIS A 41 -9.97 36.94 -1.89
C HIS A 41 -9.53 36.05 -0.73
N ARG A 42 -9.06 34.85 -1.02
CA ARG A 42 -8.41 34.01 -0.01
C ARG A 42 -7.02 34.58 0.27
N ALA A 43 -6.75 34.97 1.51
CA ALA A 43 -5.49 35.58 1.92
C ALA A 43 -4.25 34.68 1.71
N GLY A 44 -4.37 33.39 2.03
CA GLY A 44 -3.23 32.48 1.95
C GLY A 44 -3.44 31.17 2.70
N TRP A 45 -2.33 30.52 3.02
CA TRP A 45 -2.27 29.30 3.82
C TRP A 45 -1.25 29.44 4.94
N ASP A 46 -1.62 29.02 6.13
CA ASP A 46 -0.71 28.92 7.28
C ASP A 46 -0.12 27.52 7.34
N LEU A 47 1.20 27.42 7.16
CA LEU A 47 1.98 26.20 7.31
C LEU A 47 2.63 26.21 8.69
N HIS A 48 2.11 25.36 9.57
CA HIS A 48 2.60 25.23 10.94
C HIS A 48 3.72 24.18 11.01
N PHE A 49 4.93 24.61 11.35
CA PHE A 49 6.10 23.77 11.56
C PHE A 49 6.41 23.69 13.05
N ALA A 50 6.34 22.50 13.62
CA ALA A 50 6.66 22.27 15.02
C ALA A 50 7.59 21.05 15.11
N PRO A 51 8.81 21.18 15.67
CA PRO A 51 9.64 20.04 16.03
C PRO A 51 8.98 19.26 17.17
N SER A 52 9.53 18.07 17.45
CA SER A 52 9.09 17.26 18.58
C SER A 52 9.24 17.99 19.92
N LYS A 53 8.51 17.49 20.92
CA LYS A 53 8.51 18.09 22.25
C LYS A 53 9.91 18.08 22.89
N SER A 54 10.69 17.02 22.67
CA SER A 54 12.07 16.94 23.17
C SER A 54 12.93 18.11 22.67
N ILE A 55 12.84 18.48 21.39
CA ILE A 55 13.59 19.62 20.84
C ILE A 55 13.12 20.95 21.45
N SER A 56 11.83 21.11 21.69
CA SER A 56 11.29 22.29 22.39
C SER A 56 11.79 22.39 23.84
N LEU A 57 11.95 21.26 24.53
CA LEU A 57 12.47 21.19 25.89
C LEU A 57 13.99 21.43 25.92
N ALA A 58 14.73 20.90 24.95
CA ALA A 58 16.16 21.21 24.77
C ALA A 58 16.37 22.71 24.57
N TRP A 59 15.55 23.35 23.75
CA TRP A 59 15.56 24.80 23.57
C TRP A 59 15.25 25.57 24.86
N ALA A 60 14.27 25.11 25.64
CA ALA A 60 13.83 25.79 26.85
C ALA A 60 14.86 25.72 28.00
N PHE A 61 15.42 24.52 28.23
CA PHE A 61 16.26 24.23 29.38
C PHE A 61 17.76 24.25 29.08
N GLY A 62 18.14 24.17 27.81
CA GLY A 62 19.53 24.25 27.37
C GLY A 62 20.24 25.53 27.79
N ASP A 63 21.57 25.51 27.66
CA ASP A 63 22.40 26.72 27.70
C ASP A 63 22.13 27.62 26.47
N GLU A 64 22.82 28.77 26.40
CA GLU A 64 22.61 29.71 25.30
C GLU A 64 22.99 29.10 23.94
N GLN A 65 24.09 28.34 23.88
CA GLN A 65 24.53 27.72 22.63
C GLN A 65 23.54 26.63 22.19
N GLN A 66 23.12 25.77 23.11
CA GLN A 66 22.13 24.71 22.85
C GLN A 66 20.81 25.30 22.37
N ARG A 67 20.36 26.39 22.99
CA ARG A 67 19.14 27.11 22.56
C ARG A 67 19.26 27.65 21.14
N GLN A 68 20.38 28.29 20.82
CA GLN A 68 20.64 28.81 19.48
C GLN A 68 20.77 27.69 18.45
N ASP A 69 21.36 26.56 18.81
CA ASP A 69 21.47 25.39 17.95
C ASP A 69 20.10 24.82 17.59
N MET A 70 19.19 24.67 18.58
CA MET A 70 17.82 24.19 18.33
C MET A 70 17.04 25.17 17.44
N LEU A 71 17.15 26.47 17.72
CA LEU A 71 16.47 27.51 16.96
C LEU A 71 16.97 27.58 15.52
N SER A 72 18.29 27.59 15.33
CA SER A 72 18.92 27.65 14.01
C SER A 72 18.60 26.41 13.18
N SER A 73 18.64 25.21 13.79
CA SER A 73 18.29 23.97 13.09
C SER A 73 16.81 23.95 12.67
N HIS A 74 15.91 24.45 13.52
CA HIS A 74 14.50 24.63 13.18
C HIS A 74 14.32 25.60 12.02
N HIS A 75 14.96 26.77 12.06
CA HIS A 75 14.88 27.77 11.00
C HIS A 75 15.44 27.28 9.67
N GLU A 76 16.61 26.62 9.67
CA GLU A 76 17.19 25.99 8.49
C GLU A 76 16.25 24.94 7.88
N ALA A 77 15.60 24.13 8.71
CA ALA A 77 14.64 23.12 8.26
C ALA A 77 13.40 23.77 7.62
N VAL A 78 12.82 24.80 8.25
CA VAL A 78 11.72 25.57 7.67
C VAL A 78 12.15 26.18 6.32
N GLU A 79 13.31 26.81 6.25
CA GLU A 79 13.83 27.43 5.03
C GLU A 79 14.08 26.43 3.89
N SER A 80 14.61 25.25 4.21
CA SER A 80 14.81 24.16 3.25
C SER A 80 13.47 23.71 2.63
N VAL A 81 12.44 23.51 3.46
CA VAL A 81 11.11 23.13 2.99
C VAL A 81 10.43 24.25 2.21
N MET A 82 10.52 25.50 2.67
CA MET A 82 9.93 26.63 1.96
C MET A 82 10.58 26.86 0.58
N ARG A 83 11.90 26.64 0.45
CA ARG A 83 12.58 26.61 -0.86
C ARG A 83 12.03 25.50 -1.75
N TYR A 84 11.87 24.29 -1.20
CA TYR A 84 11.29 23.18 -1.95
C TYR A 84 9.87 23.50 -2.46
N ILE A 85 9.03 24.08 -1.60
CA ILE A 85 7.66 24.52 -1.96
C ILE A 85 7.72 25.53 -3.10
N GLU A 86 8.52 26.59 -2.94
CA GLU A 86 8.66 27.65 -3.95
C GLU A 86 9.08 27.11 -5.31
N ASP A 87 10.09 26.24 -5.34
CA ASP A 87 10.68 25.75 -6.59
C ASP A 87 9.84 24.68 -7.28
N ASN A 88 9.03 23.90 -6.53
CA ASN A 88 8.42 22.68 -7.07
C ASN A 88 6.89 22.58 -6.93
N LEU A 89 6.29 23.29 -5.96
CA LEU A 89 4.88 23.10 -5.62
C LEU A 89 4.01 24.33 -5.89
N ILE A 90 4.59 25.52 -6.06
CA ILE A 90 3.82 26.72 -6.41
C ILE A 90 3.50 26.76 -7.91
N GLU A 91 2.20 26.77 -8.21
CA GLU A 91 1.66 26.86 -9.55
C GLU A 91 0.58 27.94 -9.62
N ALA A 92 0.29 28.44 -10.81
CA ALA A 92 -0.85 29.31 -11.09
C ALA A 92 -1.65 28.78 -12.28
N ARG A 93 -2.95 29.08 -12.30
CA ARG A 93 -3.83 28.74 -13.43
C ARG A 93 -3.57 29.69 -14.60
N ALA A 94 -3.59 29.15 -15.81
CA ALA A 94 -3.61 29.88 -17.06
C ALA A 94 -4.67 29.27 -17.97
N THR A 95 -5.45 30.11 -18.63
CA THR A 95 -6.49 29.66 -19.56
C THR A 95 -6.02 30.01 -20.97
N ASP A 96 -5.88 29.00 -21.81
CA ASP A 96 -5.60 29.16 -23.25
C ASP A 96 -6.70 28.45 -24.05
N LYS A 97 -7.36 29.19 -24.97
CA LYS A 97 -8.44 28.69 -25.84
C LYS A 97 -9.53 27.88 -25.11
N GLY A 98 -9.92 28.30 -23.91
CA GLY A 98 -10.93 27.64 -23.09
C GLY A 98 -10.42 26.49 -22.22
N ASN A 99 -9.16 26.07 -22.38
CA ASN A 99 -8.53 25.04 -21.55
C ASN A 99 -7.73 25.69 -20.42
N THR A 100 -8.04 25.33 -19.18
CA THR A 100 -7.28 25.81 -18.01
C THR A 100 -6.16 24.82 -17.70
N VAL A 101 -4.92 25.27 -17.81
CA VAL A 101 -3.70 24.54 -17.44
C VAL A 101 -3.07 25.15 -16.19
N ARG A 102 -2.23 24.37 -15.50
CA ARG A 102 -1.41 24.86 -14.39
C ARG A 102 0.01 25.06 -14.86
N ILE A 103 0.62 26.17 -14.45
CA ILE A 103 1.98 26.54 -14.82
C ILE A 103 2.76 26.75 -13.52
N ALA A 104 3.90 26.07 -13.39
CA ALA A 104 4.84 26.31 -12.31
C ALA A 104 5.38 27.74 -12.39
N THR A 105 5.37 28.45 -11.27
CA THR A 105 5.80 29.85 -11.22
C THR A 105 7.18 30.02 -10.61
N GLY A 106 7.62 29.07 -9.76
CA GLY A 106 8.93 29.10 -9.12
C GLY A 106 9.13 30.30 -8.18
N ASN A 107 8.02 30.90 -7.71
CA ASN A 107 7.99 32.15 -6.98
C ASN A 107 6.87 32.14 -5.93
N MET A 108 7.22 32.50 -4.69
CA MET A 108 6.32 32.58 -3.55
C MET A 108 6.52 33.89 -2.76
N ILE A 109 5.49 34.32 -2.05
CA ILE A 109 5.58 35.29 -0.96
C ILE A 109 5.14 34.59 0.33
N ALA A 110 6.01 34.58 1.33
CA ALA A 110 5.67 34.01 2.64
C ALA A 110 6.28 34.80 3.81
N ALA A 111 5.58 34.82 4.94
CA ALA A 111 6.04 35.41 6.21
C ALA A 111 6.13 34.33 7.30
N ARG A 112 7.24 34.27 8.05
CA ARG A 112 7.44 33.35 9.16
C ARG A 112 7.25 34.08 10.48
N PHE A 113 6.43 33.52 11.36
CA PHE A 113 6.21 34.00 12.72
C PHE A 113 6.62 32.92 13.70
N ASP A 114 7.65 33.20 14.49
CA ASP A 114 8.19 32.25 15.47
C ASP A 114 7.43 32.38 16.79
N HIS A 115 7.04 31.24 17.34
CA HIS A 115 6.39 31.13 18.64
C HIS A 115 7.13 30.12 19.52
N PHE A 116 7.01 30.28 20.83
CA PHE A 116 7.81 29.54 21.81
C PHE A 116 7.00 28.84 22.89
N THR A 117 5.67 29.03 22.88
CA THR A 117 4.78 28.57 23.94
C THR A 117 3.53 27.92 23.36
N SER A 118 3.05 26.87 24.02
CA SER A 118 1.75 26.29 23.72
C SER A 118 0.63 27.16 24.29
N ARG A 119 -0.63 26.85 23.95
CA ARG A 119 -1.79 27.51 24.59
C ARG A 119 -1.88 27.22 26.09
N GLU A 120 -1.33 26.09 26.53
CA GLU A 120 -1.21 25.69 27.94
C GLU A 120 0.07 26.26 28.59
N LEU A 121 0.75 27.18 27.90
CA LEU A 121 1.97 27.84 28.36
C LEU A 121 3.16 26.90 28.58
N ASP A 122 3.13 25.69 28.00
CA ASP A 122 4.27 24.77 27.99
C ASP A 122 5.30 25.19 26.92
N PRO A 123 6.60 24.82 27.04
CA PRO A 123 7.59 25.13 26.02
C PRO A 123 7.25 24.52 24.66
N GLN A 124 7.06 25.32 23.62
CA GLN A 124 6.73 24.81 22.29
C GLN A 124 7.35 25.73 21.24
N LEU A 125 8.55 25.40 20.79
CA LEU A 125 9.14 26.05 19.63
C LEU A 125 8.30 25.68 18.41
N HIS A 126 7.83 26.65 17.63
CA HIS A 126 7.15 26.41 16.37
C HIS A 126 7.14 27.67 15.50
N SER A 127 6.99 27.47 14.20
CA SER A 127 6.85 28.54 13.22
C SER A 127 5.51 28.46 12.50
N HIS A 128 4.82 29.58 12.38
CA HIS A 128 3.74 29.75 11.43
C HIS A 128 4.28 30.43 10.18
N VAL A 129 4.24 29.74 9.05
CA VAL A 129 4.64 30.31 7.76
C VAL A 129 3.40 30.57 6.93
N VAL A 130 3.01 31.84 6.85
CA VAL A 130 1.87 32.29 6.04
C VAL A 130 2.33 32.48 4.61
N VAL A 131 1.90 31.57 3.73
CA VAL A 131 2.07 31.65 2.28
C VAL A 131 0.93 32.46 1.69
N ALA A 132 1.23 33.63 1.12
CA ALA A 132 0.24 34.47 0.49
C ALA A 132 -0.34 33.78 -0.76
N ASN A 133 -1.62 34.01 -1.05
CA ASN A 133 -2.27 33.51 -2.26
C ASN A 133 -1.93 34.36 -3.49
N MET A 134 -0.63 34.57 -3.71
CA MET A 134 -0.12 35.44 -4.75
C MET A 134 1.21 34.91 -5.27
N THR A 135 1.28 34.71 -6.58
CA THR A 135 2.50 34.27 -7.27
C THR A 135 2.60 34.92 -8.64
N ARG A 136 3.81 35.13 -9.12
CA ARG A 136 4.08 35.77 -10.41
C ARG A 136 4.37 34.72 -11.47
N ARG A 137 3.55 34.68 -12.51
CA ARG A 137 3.73 33.79 -13.66
C ARG A 137 4.92 34.20 -14.53
N PRO A 138 5.41 33.31 -15.41
CA PRO A 138 6.47 33.64 -16.37
C PRO A 138 6.15 34.81 -17.31
N ASP A 139 4.87 35.06 -17.58
CA ASP A 139 4.40 36.23 -18.36
C ASP A 139 4.46 37.56 -17.59
N GLY A 140 4.96 37.54 -16.35
CA GLY A 140 5.10 38.69 -15.48
C GLY A 140 3.84 39.05 -14.70
N GLN A 141 2.71 38.38 -14.93
CA GLN A 141 1.44 38.69 -14.29
C GLN A 141 1.31 37.97 -12.93
N TRP A 142 0.74 38.68 -11.96
CA TRP A 142 0.40 38.10 -10.66
C TRP A 142 -0.93 37.36 -10.73
N ARG A 143 -0.98 36.20 -10.07
CA ARG A 143 -2.16 35.32 -10.02
C ARG A 143 -2.26 34.64 -8.66
N ALA A 144 -3.46 34.15 -8.37
CA ALA A 144 -3.70 33.28 -7.24
C ALA A 144 -2.93 31.96 -7.40
N VAL A 145 -2.43 31.44 -6.28
CA VAL A 145 -1.73 30.16 -6.22
C VAL A 145 -2.73 29.02 -6.35
N ALA A 146 -2.41 28.06 -7.21
CA ALA A 146 -3.08 26.77 -7.26
C ALA A 146 -2.61 25.95 -6.06
N ASN A 147 -3.55 25.61 -5.17
CA ASN A 147 -3.24 25.17 -3.81
C ASN A 147 -3.12 23.66 -3.65
N GLU A 148 -3.42 22.89 -4.69
CA GLU A 148 -3.58 21.43 -4.60
C GLU A 148 -2.27 20.73 -4.17
N LYS A 149 -1.11 21.21 -4.63
CA LYS A 149 0.20 20.63 -4.30
C LYS A 149 0.72 21.01 -2.91
N ILE A 150 0.32 22.16 -2.37
CA ILE A 150 0.76 22.63 -1.03
C ILE A 150 0.23 21.70 0.08
N PHE A 151 -0.85 20.96 -0.17
CA PHE A 151 -1.40 19.99 0.79
C PHE A 151 -0.68 18.63 0.82
N ALA A 152 0.49 18.50 0.19
CA ALA A 152 1.33 17.31 0.24
C ALA A 152 2.00 17.11 1.63
N ARG A 153 1.21 17.04 2.70
CA ARG A 153 1.65 17.04 4.11
C ARG A 153 2.74 16.02 4.38
N GLU A 154 2.57 14.78 3.94
CA GLU A 154 3.56 13.71 4.16
C GLU A 154 4.94 14.00 3.58
N LEU A 155 5.01 14.64 2.41
CA LEU A 155 6.27 15.04 1.78
C LEU A 155 6.92 16.16 2.58
N LEU A 156 6.14 17.20 2.91
CA LEU A 156 6.65 18.36 3.64
C LEU A 156 7.13 18.00 5.04
N THR A 157 6.41 17.12 5.75
CA THR A 157 6.85 16.57 7.04
C THR A 157 8.14 15.77 6.87
N ALA A 158 8.23 14.85 5.90
CA ALA A 158 9.45 14.08 5.69
C ALA A 158 10.69 14.96 5.41
N LEU A 159 10.52 16.02 4.60
CA LEU A 159 11.58 16.98 4.31
C LEU A 159 11.98 17.80 5.54
N TYR A 160 11.00 18.30 6.30
CA TYR A 160 11.25 19.08 7.51
C TYR A 160 12.00 18.27 8.56
N GLU A 161 11.52 17.06 8.88
CA GLU A 161 12.11 16.20 9.91
C GLU A 161 13.50 15.71 9.50
N ASN A 162 13.72 15.40 8.22
CA ASN A 162 15.05 15.03 7.71
C ASN A 162 16.06 16.20 7.80
N GLU A 163 15.67 17.41 7.37
CA GLU A 163 16.57 18.57 7.43
C GLU A 163 16.88 18.97 8.88
N LEU A 164 15.87 18.91 9.75
CA LEU A 164 16.04 19.20 11.17
C LEU A 164 16.98 18.19 11.83
N ALA A 165 16.80 16.90 11.56
CA ALA A 165 17.71 15.86 12.03
C ALA A 165 19.14 16.07 11.52
N ALA A 166 19.32 16.40 10.24
CA ALA A 166 20.64 16.69 9.67
C ALA A 166 21.31 17.89 10.36
N GLY A 167 20.56 18.99 10.53
CA GLY A 167 21.06 20.20 11.20
C GLY A 167 21.47 19.97 12.65
N LEU A 168 20.75 19.11 13.38
CA LEU A 168 21.09 18.73 14.76
C LEU A 168 22.31 17.80 14.82
N LYS A 169 22.38 16.77 13.95
CA LYS A 169 23.53 15.86 13.85
C LYS A 169 24.82 16.59 13.50
N GLU A 170 24.76 17.53 12.57
CA GLU A 170 25.91 18.36 12.17
C GLU A 170 26.45 19.22 13.32
N ARG A 171 25.56 19.60 14.26
CA ARG A 171 25.91 20.35 15.48
C ARG A 171 26.34 19.44 16.63
N GLY A 172 26.37 18.12 16.42
CA GLY A 172 26.86 17.12 17.36
C GLY A 172 25.80 16.55 18.30
N TYR A 173 24.51 16.80 18.08
CA TYR A 173 23.46 16.22 18.93
C TYR A 173 23.14 14.78 18.51
N ALA A 174 22.97 13.90 19.49
CA ALA A 174 22.40 12.59 19.29
C ALA A 174 20.90 12.72 19.03
N VAL A 175 20.45 12.16 17.90
CA VAL A 175 19.04 12.17 17.50
C VAL A 175 18.61 10.79 17.03
N SER A 176 17.37 10.45 17.34
CA SER A 176 16.65 9.31 16.79
C SER A 176 15.47 9.80 15.96
N MET A 177 14.94 8.90 15.14
CA MET A 177 13.73 9.16 14.36
C MET A 177 12.65 8.22 14.91
N GLU A 178 11.52 8.77 15.32
CA GLU A 178 10.45 8.01 15.96
C GLU A 178 9.15 8.06 15.15
N LYS A 179 8.35 7.00 15.26
CA LYS A 179 7.02 6.92 14.66
C LYS A 179 5.97 7.19 15.74
N HIS A 180 5.23 8.29 15.63
CA HIS A 180 4.21 8.68 16.62
C HIS A 180 2.76 8.37 16.22
N ASP A 181 2.51 7.86 15.01
CA ASP A 181 1.15 7.57 14.53
C ASP A 181 1.05 6.33 13.63
N THR A 182 -0.18 6.03 13.19
CA THR A 182 -0.48 4.98 12.22
C THR A 182 -0.08 5.34 10.78
N GLY A 183 0.44 6.55 10.56
CA GLY A 183 0.93 7.01 9.27
C GLY A 183 2.34 6.48 8.97
N ASN A 184 2.96 6.98 7.90
CA ASN A 184 4.32 6.58 7.51
C ASN A 184 5.36 7.67 7.81
N SER A 185 5.02 8.68 8.60
CA SER A 185 5.91 9.78 8.97
C SER A 185 6.78 9.40 10.18
N ARG A 186 8.02 9.89 10.16
CA ARG A 186 8.99 9.76 11.25
C ARG A 186 9.34 11.17 11.72
N TYR A 187 9.41 11.37 13.03
CA TYR A 187 9.69 12.65 13.66
C TYR A 187 11.02 12.58 14.39
N VAL A 188 11.82 13.63 14.30
CA VAL A 188 13.11 13.66 14.98
C VAL A 188 12.92 13.83 16.49
N ARG A 189 13.59 12.99 17.27
CA ARG A 189 13.73 13.13 18.72
C ARG A 189 15.17 13.42 19.04
N ILE A 190 15.40 14.44 19.87
CA ILE A 190 16.71 14.65 20.48
C ILE A 190 16.86 13.73 21.70
N GLU A 191 17.98 13.03 21.79
CA GLU A 191 18.31 12.17 22.92
C GLU A 191 18.73 12.98 24.15
N GLY A 192 18.64 12.39 25.34
CA GLY A 192 19.04 13.03 26.59
C GLY A 192 17.92 13.72 27.37
N ILE A 193 16.67 13.68 26.91
CA ILE A 193 15.50 14.16 27.66
C ILE A 193 14.62 12.99 28.04
N ASP A 194 14.37 12.86 29.34
CA ASP A 194 13.56 11.79 29.94
C ASP A 194 12.08 11.91 29.54
N ASP A 195 11.45 10.78 29.25
CA ASP A 195 10.03 10.69 28.86
C ASP A 195 9.10 11.32 29.90
N LYS A 196 9.43 11.23 31.21
CA LYS A 196 8.61 11.87 32.26
C LYS A 196 8.55 13.38 32.12
N VAL A 197 9.65 14.00 31.69
CA VAL A 197 9.70 15.46 31.45
C VAL A 197 8.91 15.79 30.19
N ILE A 198 9.01 14.96 29.14
CA ILE A 198 8.24 15.11 27.90
C ILE A 198 6.73 15.04 28.20
N GLU A 199 6.28 14.01 28.91
CA GLU A 199 4.88 13.80 29.29
C GLU A 199 4.34 14.99 30.12
N HIS A 200 5.08 15.42 31.16
CA HIS A 200 4.65 16.53 32.02
C HIS A 200 4.40 17.84 31.26
N PHE A 201 5.26 18.15 30.29
CA PHE A 201 5.13 19.36 29.46
C PHE A 201 4.30 19.14 28.18
N SER A 202 3.60 18.01 28.03
CA SER A 202 2.75 17.70 26.87
C SER A 202 1.25 17.89 27.13
N LYS A 203 0.87 18.79 28.07
CA LYS A 203 -0.52 18.98 28.54
C LYS A 203 -1.50 19.24 27.40
N ARG A 204 -1.09 19.99 26.38
CA ARG A 204 -1.92 20.30 25.22
C ARG A 204 -2.26 19.05 24.39
N GLN A 205 -1.29 18.18 24.20
CA GLN A 205 -1.47 16.94 23.45
C GLN A 205 -2.43 16.02 24.18
N ASP A 206 -2.24 15.86 25.50
CA ASP A 206 -3.13 15.09 26.37
C ASP A 206 -4.58 15.58 26.34
N GLN A 207 -4.80 16.91 26.35
CA GLN A 207 -6.14 17.49 26.23
C GLN A 207 -6.79 17.16 24.89
N ILE A 208 -6.03 17.27 23.79
CA ILE A 208 -6.52 16.94 22.46
C ILE A 208 -6.86 15.46 22.40
N ASP A 209 -5.99 14.56 22.86
CA ASP A 209 -6.23 13.12 22.77
C ASP A 209 -7.42 12.68 23.65
N LYS A 210 -7.59 13.26 24.85
CA LYS A 210 -8.80 13.08 25.68
C LYS A 210 -10.06 13.59 24.98
N ALA A 211 -10.00 14.76 24.34
CA ALA A 211 -11.13 15.30 23.59
C ALA A 211 -11.45 14.47 22.33
N VAL A 212 -10.44 13.95 21.63
CA VAL A 212 -10.62 13.01 20.50
C VAL A 212 -11.34 11.76 20.97
N ALA A 213 -10.97 11.19 22.12
CA ALA A 213 -11.66 10.02 22.68
C ALA A 213 -13.15 10.30 22.94
N SER A 214 -13.48 11.43 23.57
CA SER A 214 -14.88 11.85 23.80
C SER A 214 -15.62 12.18 22.50
N LEU A 215 -14.97 12.84 21.53
CA LEU A 215 -15.56 13.17 20.24
C LEU A 215 -15.82 11.93 19.40
N LYS A 216 -14.98 10.90 19.52
CA LYS A 216 -15.19 9.62 18.82
C LYS A 216 -16.49 8.96 19.24
N GLU A 217 -16.87 9.06 20.51
CA GLU A 217 -18.16 8.58 21.03
C GLU A 217 -19.34 9.40 20.48
N ARG A 218 -19.19 10.74 20.41
CA ARG A 218 -20.23 11.65 19.89
C ARG A 218 -20.39 11.60 18.36
N TYR A 219 -19.29 11.37 17.64
CA TYR A 219 -19.20 11.40 16.18
C TYR A 219 -18.49 10.14 15.64
N PRO A 220 -19.10 8.95 15.78
CA PRO A 220 -18.46 7.68 15.39
C PRO A 220 -18.17 7.58 13.88
N GLN A 221 -18.79 8.43 13.06
CA GLN A 221 -18.59 8.49 11.61
C GLN A 221 -17.44 9.38 11.17
N ALA A 222 -16.95 10.26 12.06
CA ALA A 222 -15.87 11.17 11.75
C ALA A 222 -14.53 10.42 11.62
N THR A 223 -13.75 10.79 10.63
CA THR A 223 -12.40 10.27 10.44
C THR A 223 -11.49 10.72 11.59
N PRO A 224 -10.39 10.00 11.88
CA PRO A 224 -9.44 10.41 12.91
C PRO A 224 -8.91 11.84 12.74
N GLY A 225 -8.76 12.29 11.48
CA GLY A 225 -8.36 13.66 11.16
C GLY A 225 -9.43 14.70 11.50
N GLU A 226 -10.70 14.42 11.19
CA GLU A 226 -11.84 15.28 11.55
C GLU A 226 -12.01 15.36 13.06
N LEU A 227 -11.92 14.22 13.76
CA LEU A 227 -11.98 14.16 15.23
C LEU A 227 -10.86 14.99 15.87
N ARG A 228 -9.62 14.87 15.38
CA ARG A 228 -8.51 15.71 15.85
C ARG A 228 -8.73 17.19 15.56
N GLN A 229 -9.28 17.53 14.39
CA GLN A 229 -9.60 18.92 14.06
C GLN A 229 -10.68 19.48 14.99
N MET A 230 -11.76 18.74 15.23
CA MET A 230 -12.82 19.09 16.18
C MET A 230 -12.26 19.24 17.60
N ALA A 231 -11.46 18.27 18.06
CA ALA A 231 -10.83 18.30 19.38
C ALA A 231 -9.96 19.54 19.55
N CYS A 232 -9.14 19.85 18.55
CA CYS A 232 -8.31 21.05 18.53
C CYS A 232 -9.12 22.34 18.65
N LEU A 233 -10.31 22.40 18.06
CA LEU A 233 -11.20 23.56 18.10
C LEU A 233 -11.98 23.64 19.42
N GLU A 234 -12.54 22.54 19.92
CA GLU A 234 -13.32 22.50 21.17
C GLU A 234 -12.46 22.82 22.40
N THR A 235 -11.23 22.30 22.44
CA THR A 235 -10.29 22.53 23.54
C THR A 235 -9.52 23.85 23.43
N ARG A 236 -9.87 24.71 22.46
CA ARG A 236 -9.14 25.93 22.16
C ARG A 236 -9.44 27.02 23.19
N GLN A 237 -8.51 27.25 24.11
CA GLN A 237 -8.56 28.43 24.98
C GLN A 237 -7.94 29.67 24.33
N PRO A 238 -8.36 30.91 24.68
CA PRO A 238 -7.68 32.14 24.29
C PRO A 238 -6.21 32.10 24.71
N LYS A 239 -5.30 32.53 23.82
CA LYS A 239 -3.88 32.62 24.18
C LYS A 239 -3.71 33.73 25.21
N GLN A 240 -3.06 33.43 26.33
CA GLN A 240 -2.61 34.42 27.31
C GLN A 240 -1.22 34.90 26.93
N THR A 241 -0.99 36.21 26.94
CA THR A 241 0.34 36.79 26.74
C THR A 241 0.99 36.94 28.10
N ILE A 242 2.02 36.13 28.38
CA ILE A 242 2.81 36.19 29.61
C ILE A 242 4.24 36.52 29.23
N ASP A 243 4.92 37.29 30.08
CA ASP A 243 6.33 37.62 29.92
C ASP A 243 7.21 36.35 29.86
N ARG A 244 8.23 36.38 29.01
CA ARG A 244 9.08 35.22 28.73
C ARG A 244 9.93 34.83 29.93
N GLU A 245 10.42 35.77 30.73
CA GLU A 245 11.23 35.47 31.91
C GLU A 245 10.39 34.74 32.95
N VAL A 246 9.15 35.22 33.18
CA VAL A 246 8.18 34.60 34.09
C VAL A 246 7.84 33.16 33.67
N LEU A 247 7.74 32.91 32.36
CA LEU A 247 7.49 31.57 31.83
C LEU A 247 8.69 30.64 32.04
N HIS A 248 9.91 31.09 31.76
CA HIS A 248 11.11 30.28 32.01
C HIS A 248 11.27 29.94 33.50
N ASP A 249 11.00 30.86 34.41
CA ASP A 249 11.02 30.61 35.85
C ASP A 249 9.94 29.62 36.31
N SER A 250 8.75 29.69 35.71
CA SER A 250 7.69 28.71 35.92
C SER A 250 8.10 27.32 35.45
N TRP A 251 8.73 27.22 34.28
CA TRP A 251 9.20 25.94 33.74
C TRP A 251 10.33 25.34 34.58
N ASN A 252 11.27 26.16 35.05
CA ASN A 252 12.35 25.70 35.93
C ASN A 252 11.79 25.12 37.24
N ARG A 253 10.84 25.80 37.89
CA ARG A 253 10.18 25.29 39.11
C ARG A 253 9.40 23.99 38.86
N GLN A 254 8.73 23.87 37.72
CA GLN A 254 8.05 22.63 37.34
C GLN A 254 9.04 21.48 37.13
N LEU A 255 10.19 21.74 36.49
CA LEU A 255 11.25 20.76 36.29
C LEU A 255 11.86 20.29 37.63
N GLU A 256 12.14 21.22 38.54
CA GLU A 256 12.63 20.93 39.90
C GLU A 256 11.60 20.11 40.69
N GLY A 257 10.31 20.42 40.55
CA GLY A 257 9.22 19.66 41.17
C GLY A 257 9.12 18.20 40.70
N LEU A 258 9.65 17.88 39.51
CA LEU A 258 9.78 16.51 39.00
C LEU A 258 11.05 15.80 39.48
N GLY A 259 11.92 16.50 40.22
CA GLY A 259 13.21 15.97 40.70
C GLY A 259 14.36 16.09 39.70
N TYR A 260 14.23 16.91 38.65
CA TYR A 260 15.29 17.13 37.67
C TYR A 260 15.97 18.49 37.87
N ALA A 261 17.31 18.49 37.92
CA ALA A 261 18.10 19.72 37.88
C ALA A 261 18.34 20.15 36.43
N ARG A 262 18.29 21.45 36.16
CA ARG A 262 18.52 22.00 34.81
C ARG A 262 19.91 21.66 34.28
N GLU A 263 20.92 21.68 35.14
CA GLU A 263 22.31 21.34 34.81
C GLU A 263 22.46 19.89 34.38
N SER A 264 21.67 18.98 34.96
CA SER A 264 21.65 17.56 34.59
C SER A 264 21.11 17.38 33.16
N LEU A 265 20.03 18.10 32.82
CA LEU A 265 19.44 18.06 31.48
C LEU A 265 20.35 18.72 30.43
N ARG A 266 21.07 19.78 30.81
CA ARG A 266 22.10 20.37 29.93
C ARG A 266 23.23 19.39 29.64
N ALA A 267 23.70 18.68 30.67
CA ALA A 267 24.75 17.69 30.55
C ALA A 267 24.33 16.46 29.75
N SER A 268 23.06 16.06 29.82
CA SER A 268 22.53 14.93 29.02
C SER A 268 22.39 15.25 27.54
N LEU A 269 22.34 16.54 27.16
CA LEU A 269 22.40 17.02 25.78
C LEU A 269 23.85 17.19 25.28
N ALA A 270 24.82 16.49 25.89
CA ALA A 270 26.22 16.58 25.50
C ALA A 270 26.41 16.21 24.02
N ARG A 271 27.29 16.97 23.35
CA ARG A 271 27.59 16.73 21.94
C ARG A 271 28.41 15.45 21.79
N GLU A 272 27.92 14.54 20.96
CA GLU A 272 28.64 13.34 20.57
C GLU A 272 29.45 13.58 19.29
N THR A 273 30.45 12.73 19.07
CA THR A 273 31.22 12.79 17.82
C THR A 273 30.33 12.28 16.69
N ARG A 274 30.15 13.11 15.66
CA ARG A 274 29.40 12.73 14.45
C ARG A 274 29.99 11.44 13.88
N GLN A 275 29.19 10.39 13.90
CA GLN A 275 29.43 9.21 13.08
C GLN A 275 28.59 9.38 11.79
N PRO A 276 29.21 9.26 10.60
CA PRO A 276 28.46 9.30 9.36
C PRO A 276 27.54 8.09 9.29
N GLY A 277 26.26 8.33 8.99
CA GLY A 277 25.32 7.26 8.71
C GLY A 277 25.72 6.43 7.49
N PRO A 278 25.19 5.20 7.36
CA PRO A 278 25.57 4.30 6.29
C PRO A 278 25.11 4.81 4.92
N GLY A 279 26.04 4.83 3.96
CA GLY A 279 25.75 5.01 2.54
C GLY A 279 25.67 6.46 2.03
N GLY A 280 25.90 6.63 0.73
CA GLY A 280 25.85 7.94 0.07
C GLY A 280 24.44 8.36 -0.35
N ALA A 281 24.19 9.66 -0.56
CA ALA A 281 22.90 10.18 -1.02
C ALA A 281 22.36 9.46 -2.29
N LYS A 282 23.24 9.05 -3.20
CA LYS A 282 22.87 8.27 -4.41
C LYS A 282 22.37 6.87 -4.09
N GLU A 283 22.93 6.23 -3.07
CA GLU A 283 22.49 4.91 -2.60
C GLU A 283 21.11 5.03 -1.96
N ILE A 284 20.88 6.05 -1.12
CA ILE A 284 19.56 6.32 -0.52
C ILE A 284 18.50 6.55 -1.60
N ILE A 285 18.80 7.34 -2.64
CA ILE A 285 17.87 7.54 -3.76
C ILE A 285 17.58 6.23 -4.51
N ASN A 286 18.60 5.40 -4.75
CA ASN A 286 18.38 4.09 -5.39
C ASN A 286 17.53 3.17 -4.50
N THR A 287 17.79 3.12 -3.18
CA THR A 287 16.99 2.35 -2.22
C THR A 287 15.54 2.86 -2.18
N ALA A 288 15.34 4.18 -2.18
CA ALA A 288 14.01 4.78 -2.26
C ALA A 288 13.27 4.37 -3.55
N CYS A 289 13.94 4.44 -4.71
CA CYS A 289 13.37 4.01 -5.98
C CYS A 289 13.03 2.51 -5.97
N LEU A 290 13.89 1.66 -5.40
CA LEU A 290 13.67 0.22 -5.29
C LEU A 290 12.49 -0.09 -4.38
N ALA A 291 12.40 0.55 -3.21
CA ALA A 291 11.30 0.39 -2.26
C ALA A 291 9.95 0.77 -2.91
N ILE A 292 9.91 1.87 -3.68
CA ILE A 292 8.70 2.24 -4.43
C ILE A 292 8.41 1.21 -5.54
N ASN A 293 9.44 0.79 -6.29
CA ASN A 293 9.34 -0.25 -7.32
C ASN A 293 9.05 -1.67 -6.80
N GLU A 294 8.95 -1.89 -5.49
CA GLU A 294 8.34 -3.12 -4.98
C GLU A 294 6.84 -3.16 -5.28
N GLN A 295 6.17 -2.01 -5.21
CA GLN A 295 4.70 -1.92 -5.28
C GLN A 295 4.19 -1.18 -6.52
N GLU A 296 4.91 -0.19 -7.06
CA GLU A 296 4.49 0.61 -8.22
C GLU A 296 5.55 0.60 -9.32
N SER A 297 5.17 0.51 -10.60
CA SER A 297 6.15 0.54 -11.69
C SER A 297 6.69 1.94 -11.97
N THR A 298 5.92 2.98 -11.66
CA THR A 298 6.33 4.37 -11.87
C THR A 298 6.20 5.17 -10.58
N PHE A 299 6.91 6.30 -10.51
CA PHE A 299 6.89 7.21 -9.37
C PHE A 299 7.14 8.65 -9.81
N THR A 300 6.72 9.61 -8.99
CA THR A 300 7.07 11.01 -9.20
C THR A 300 8.37 11.36 -8.47
N ARG A 301 8.88 12.58 -8.70
CA ARG A 301 10.01 13.11 -7.91
C ARG A 301 9.64 13.21 -6.44
N GLU A 302 8.44 13.68 -6.12
CA GLU A 302 7.93 13.84 -4.76
C GLU A 302 7.91 12.51 -4.01
N ASP A 303 7.51 11.41 -4.67
CA ASP A 303 7.52 10.09 -4.04
C ASP A 303 8.93 9.63 -3.67
N VAL A 304 9.89 9.82 -4.59
CA VAL A 304 11.30 9.44 -4.36
C VAL A 304 11.91 10.29 -3.25
N ILE A 305 11.72 11.61 -3.29
CA ILE A 305 12.33 12.54 -2.34
C ILE A 305 11.73 12.36 -0.93
N LYS A 306 10.41 12.21 -0.81
CA LYS A 306 9.74 11.86 0.44
C LYS A 306 10.30 10.56 1.03
N THR A 307 10.43 9.53 0.20
CA THR A 307 10.92 8.22 0.63
C THR A 307 12.39 8.27 1.00
N ALA A 308 13.21 8.98 0.24
CA ALA A 308 14.64 9.18 0.49
C ALA A 308 14.88 9.97 1.78
N ALA A 309 14.12 11.03 2.04
CA ALA A 309 14.20 11.78 3.29
C ALA A 309 13.81 10.90 4.49
N ARG A 310 12.77 10.07 4.35
CA ARG A 310 12.39 9.09 5.37
C ARG A 310 13.47 8.03 5.61
N ILE A 311 14.18 7.56 4.58
CA ILE A 311 15.27 6.59 4.75
C ILE A 311 16.49 7.28 5.37
N SER A 312 16.83 8.48 4.89
CA SER A 312 18.02 9.22 5.31
C SER A 312 18.01 9.61 6.78
N GLY A 313 16.86 9.98 7.36
CA GLY A 313 16.76 10.30 8.79
C GLY A 313 17.80 11.31 9.29
N GLY A 314 18.17 12.29 8.47
CA GLY A 314 19.18 13.31 8.78
C GLY A 314 20.62 12.99 8.40
N ASP A 315 20.91 11.84 7.78
CA ASP A 315 22.28 11.52 7.35
C ASP A 315 22.75 12.37 6.16
N HIS A 316 21.80 12.82 5.33
CA HIS A 316 22.01 13.72 4.19
C HIS A 316 20.95 14.83 4.23
N ARG A 317 21.35 16.07 3.90
CA ARG A 317 20.42 17.18 3.77
C ARG A 317 19.53 17.01 2.53
N ASN A 318 18.38 17.67 2.51
CA ASN A 318 17.43 17.54 1.39
C ASN A 318 18.07 17.96 0.05
N ALA A 319 18.95 18.97 0.08
CA ALA A 319 19.67 19.45 -1.11
C ALA A 319 20.59 18.38 -1.72
N ASP A 320 21.20 17.52 -0.90
CA ASP A 320 22.06 16.44 -1.38
C ASP A 320 21.24 15.30 -1.99
N LEU A 321 20.09 14.98 -1.39
CA LEU A 321 19.13 14.01 -1.94
C LEU A 321 18.58 14.47 -3.29
N GLU A 322 18.26 15.76 -3.42
CA GLU A 322 17.83 16.37 -4.68
C GLU A 322 18.90 16.31 -5.78
N ARG A 323 20.13 16.68 -5.44
CA ARG A 323 21.27 16.59 -6.36
C ARG A 323 21.50 15.15 -6.79
N ALA A 324 21.43 14.20 -5.85
CA ALA A 324 21.55 12.78 -6.14
C ALA A 324 20.44 12.26 -7.06
N PHE A 325 19.19 12.67 -6.85
CA PHE A 325 18.07 12.34 -7.74
C PHE A 325 18.31 12.86 -9.16
N HIS A 326 18.72 14.11 -9.31
CA HIS A 326 19.05 14.70 -10.60
C HIS A 326 20.19 13.95 -11.30
N ASP A 327 21.28 13.66 -10.59
CA ASP A 327 22.46 12.95 -11.10
C ASP A 327 22.14 11.53 -11.62
N LEU A 328 21.10 10.90 -11.06
CA LEU A 328 20.70 9.54 -11.43
C LEU A 328 19.72 9.50 -12.61
N LYS A 329 19.13 10.65 -13.01
CA LYS A 329 18.32 10.75 -14.23
C LYS A 329 19.15 10.41 -15.46
N GLY A 330 18.58 9.63 -16.37
CA GLY A 330 19.26 9.10 -17.55
C GLY A 330 20.25 7.97 -17.26
N ARG A 331 20.51 7.65 -15.98
CA ARG A 331 21.38 6.54 -15.55
C ARG A 331 20.53 5.39 -15.01
N SER A 332 20.28 5.36 -13.70
CA SER A 332 19.42 4.36 -13.06
C SER A 332 17.94 4.77 -13.09
N ILE A 333 17.64 6.07 -13.19
CA ILE A 333 16.29 6.61 -13.25
C ILE A 333 15.97 7.06 -14.68
N VAL A 334 14.87 6.57 -15.23
CA VAL A 334 14.37 6.92 -16.57
C VAL A 334 13.21 7.89 -16.43
N THR A 335 13.25 8.98 -17.20
CA THR A 335 12.11 9.90 -17.33
C THR A 335 11.16 9.36 -18.39
N LEU A 336 9.91 9.10 -17.99
CA LEU A 336 8.88 8.58 -18.87
C LEU A 336 8.04 9.70 -19.48
N ASP A 337 7.67 10.69 -18.66
CA ASP A 337 6.95 11.88 -19.10
C ASP A 337 7.57 13.11 -18.43
N ARG A 338 8.11 14.02 -19.25
CA ARG A 338 8.72 15.27 -18.78
C ARG A 338 7.69 16.30 -18.33
N GLY A 339 6.51 16.32 -18.95
CA GLY A 339 5.46 17.29 -18.65
C GLY A 339 4.77 17.01 -17.32
N THR A 340 4.52 15.72 -17.03
CA THR A 340 3.89 15.30 -15.77
C THR A 340 4.90 14.87 -14.70
N GLY A 341 6.19 14.77 -15.03
CA GLY A 341 7.24 14.45 -14.08
C GLY A 341 7.18 12.99 -13.59
N ILE A 342 6.91 12.06 -14.50
CA ILE A 342 6.78 10.63 -14.19
C ILE A 342 8.08 9.91 -14.54
N TYR A 343 8.56 9.10 -13.60
CA TYR A 343 9.81 8.38 -13.67
C TYR A 343 9.63 6.90 -13.36
N THR A 344 10.65 6.10 -13.69
CA THR A 344 10.78 4.70 -13.28
C THR A 344 12.27 4.35 -13.18
N THR A 345 12.61 3.17 -12.66
CA THR A 345 13.98 2.67 -12.76
C THR A 345 14.23 2.05 -14.14
N LYS A 346 15.49 2.12 -14.61
CA LYS A 346 15.93 1.45 -15.84
C LYS A 346 15.68 -0.05 -15.81
N ALA A 347 15.81 -0.67 -14.64
CA ALA A 347 15.51 -2.09 -14.44
C ALA A 347 14.02 -2.39 -14.65
N MET A 348 13.12 -1.62 -14.04
CA MET A 348 11.67 -1.82 -14.21
C MET A 348 11.23 -1.60 -15.66
N GLN A 349 11.69 -0.53 -16.31
CA GLN A 349 11.37 -0.27 -17.72
C GLN A 349 11.86 -1.40 -18.63
N LYS A 350 13.08 -1.91 -18.41
CA LYS A 350 13.63 -3.04 -19.16
C LYS A 350 12.78 -4.29 -18.97
N THR A 351 12.34 -4.58 -17.74
CA THR A 351 11.47 -5.72 -17.44
C THR A 351 10.15 -5.63 -18.21
N GLU A 352 9.44 -4.50 -18.13
CA GLU A 352 8.13 -4.37 -18.77
C GLU A 352 8.22 -4.35 -20.30
N ARG A 353 9.19 -3.66 -20.88
CA ARG A 353 9.45 -3.71 -22.33
C ARG A 353 9.86 -5.11 -22.79
N GLY A 354 10.68 -5.81 -21.99
CA GLY A 354 11.10 -7.17 -22.28
C GLY A 354 9.92 -8.15 -22.31
N ILE A 355 8.94 -7.99 -21.42
CA ILE A 355 7.70 -8.80 -21.44
C ILE A 355 6.94 -8.61 -22.74
N VAL A 356 6.74 -7.36 -23.18
CA VAL A 356 6.05 -7.08 -24.44
C VAL A 356 6.79 -7.71 -25.62
N ALA A 357 8.11 -7.56 -25.68
CA ALA A 357 8.94 -8.16 -26.73
C ALA A 357 8.81 -9.69 -26.75
N MET A 358 8.98 -10.37 -25.61
CA MET A 358 8.86 -11.83 -25.53
C MET A 358 7.47 -12.34 -25.94
N VAL A 359 6.39 -11.63 -25.58
CA VAL A 359 5.04 -12.00 -26.01
C VAL A 359 4.88 -11.87 -27.52
N MET A 360 5.33 -10.75 -28.10
CA MET A 360 5.25 -10.51 -29.55
C MET A 360 6.13 -11.47 -30.34
N ASP A 361 7.37 -11.71 -29.90
CA ASP A 361 8.30 -12.67 -30.50
C ASP A 361 7.77 -14.10 -30.41
N GLY A 362 6.87 -14.38 -29.46
CA GLY A 362 6.17 -15.64 -29.30
C GLY A 362 5.00 -15.86 -30.25
N HIS A 363 4.61 -14.87 -31.06
CA HIS A 363 3.51 -15.01 -32.03
C HIS A 363 3.85 -15.98 -33.16
N ASP A 364 2.89 -16.84 -33.50
CA ASP A 364 3.06 -17.85 -34.55
C ASP A 364 4.29 -18.78 -34.41
N THR A 365 4.84 -18.92 -33.19
CA THR A 365 6.05 -19.71 -32.93
C THR A 365 5.80 -21.15 -32.51
N VAL A 366 4.56 -21.51 -32.19
CA VAL A 366 4.19 -22.88 -31.78
C VAL A 366 3.11 -23.45 -32.72
N PRO A 367 3.13 -24.76 -33.03
CA PRO A 367 2.09 -25.36 -33.85
C PRO A 367 0.74 -25.32 -33.12
N ALA A 368 -0.35 -25.09 -33.85
CA ALA A 368 -1.70 -25.27 -33.32
C ALA A 368 -1.90 -26.71 -32.84
N VAL A 369 -2.63 -26.89 -31.74
CA VAL A 369 -2.86 -28.23 -31.17
C VAL A 369 -3.92 -28.97 -31.97
N LEU A 370 -4.93 -28.25 -32.46
CA LEU A 370 -5.93 -28.78 -33.37
C LEU A 370 -5.82 -28.10 -34.74
N GLY A 371 -5.87 -28.91 -35.81
CA GLY A 371 -6.04 -28.45 -37.18
C GLY A 371 -7.49 -28.06 -37.50
N GLU A 372 -7.70 -27.36 -38.61
CA GLU A 372 -9.02 -26.86 -39.04
C GLU A 372 -10.10 -27.95 -39.10
N ASP A 373 -9.75 -29.15 -39.58
CA ASP A 373 -10.69 -30.26 -39.75
C ASP A 373 -11.26 -30.81 -38.43
N ASN A 374 -10.54 -30.64 -37.32
CA ASN A 374 -10.95 -31.12 -35.99
C ASN A 374 -11.80 -30.11 -35.19
N ARG A 375 -12.01 -28.88 -35.70
CA ARG A 375 -12.85 -27.87 -35.02
C ARG A 375 -14.31 -28.29 -34.90
N GLN A 376 -14.88 -28.91 -35.93
CA GLN A 376 -16.29 -29.30 -35.91
C GLN A 376 -16.60 -30.35 -34.83
N GLY A 377 -15.63 -31.21 -34.49
CA GLY A 377 -15.76 -32.22 -33.44
C GLY A 377 -15.76 -31.65 -32.00
N LEU A 378 -15.27 -30.42 -31.80
CA LEU A 378 -15.27 -29.76 -30.49
C LEU A 378 -16.68 -29.35 -30.04
N VAL A 379 -17.49 -28.83 -30.98
CA VAL A 379 -18.82 -28.28 -30.70
C VAL A 379 -19.67 -29.34 -29.99
N GLY A 380 -19.82 -30.53 -30.58
CA GLY A 380 -20.64 -31.60 -29.98
C GLY A 380 -20.03 -32.31 -28.76
N ARG A 381 -18.73 -32.21 -28.50
CA ARG A 381 -18.09 -32.84 -27.33
C ARG A 381 -18.24 -31.98 -26.06
N TYR A 382 -18.35 -30.66 -26.22
CA TYR A 382 -18.40 -29.69 -25.12
C TYR A 382 -19.66 -28.81 -25.18
N ASP A 383 -20.80 -29.38 -25.57
CA ASP A 383 -22.12 -28.70 -25.64
C ASP A 383 -22.59 -28.13 -24.29
N HIS A 384 -22.02 -28.60 -23.17
CA HIS A 384 -22.31 -28.07 -21.83
C HIS A 384 -21.59 -26.75 -21.53
N LEU A 385 -20.60 -26.36 -22.35
CA LEU A 385 -19.95 -25.06 -22.25
C LEU A 385 -20.78 -24.00 -22.96
N ILE A 386 -20.91 -22.82 -22.34
CA ILE A 386 -21.57 -21.67 -22.97
C ILE A 386 -20.70 -21.04 -24.07
N SER A 387 -21.29 -20.19 -24.91
CA SER A 387 -20.63 -19.62 -26.10
C SER A 387 -19.26 -18.98 -25.79
N ASP A 388 -19.16 -18.13 -24.77
CA ASP A 388 -17.90 -17.49 -24.37
C ASP A 388 -16.81 -18.51 -23.98
N GLN A 389 -17.19 -19.61 -23.32
CA GLN A 389 -16.28 -20.68 -22.90
C GLN A 389 -15.80 -21.51 -24.10
N GLN A 390 -16.68 -21.78 -25.06
CA GLN A 390 -16.34 -22.49 -26.30
C GLN A 390 -15.34 -21.70 -27.15
N ILE A 391 -15.55 -20.38 -27.28
CA ILE A 391 -14.61 -19.48 -28.00
C ILE A 391 -13.24 -19.47 -27.29
N ALA A 392 -13.22 -19.41 -25.95
CA ALA A 392 -11.98 -19.47 -25.17
C ALA A 392 -11.24 -20.80 -25.35
N LEU A 393 -11.97 -21.92 -25.32
CA LEU A 393 -11.42 -23.25 -25.56
C LEU A 393 -10.84 -23.37 -26.98
N GLU A 394 -11.56 -22.90 -27.99
CA GLU A 394 -11.10 -22.89 -29.38
C GLU A 394 -9.83 -22.07 -29.54
N HIS A 395 -9.76 -20.89 -28.92
CA HIS A 395 -8.57 -20.04 -28.95
C HIS A 395 -7.34 -20.74 -28.35
N ILE A 396 -7.49 -21.43 -27.21
CA ILE A 396 -6.39 -22.18 -26.58
C ILE A 396 -5.87 -23.29 -27.51
N LEU A 397 -6.77 -24.00 -28.19
CA LEU A 397 -6.42 -25.18 -28.98
C LEU A 397 -5.93 -24.84 -30.40
N THR A 398 -6.37 -23.73 -30.97
CA THR A 398 -6.07 -23.36 -32.36
C THR A 398 -5.01 -22.28 -32.50
N SER A 399 -4.73 -21.51 -31.44
CA SER A 399 -3.68 -20.50 -31.48
C SER A 399 -2.31 -21.10 -31.78
N ARG A 400 -1.51 -20.34 -32.53
CA ARG A 400 -0.09 -20.58 -32.81
C ARG A 400 0.83 -19.69 -31.98
N ASP A 401 0.26 -18.83 -31.14
CA ASP A 401 1.00 -17.97 -30.25
C ASP A 401 1.45 -18.76 -29.02
N ARG A 402 2.67 -18.49 -28.55
CA ARG A 402 3.20 -19.11 -27.33
C ARG A 402 2.47 -18.65 -26.07
N VAL A 403 2.05 -17.38 -26.05
CA VAL A 403 1.32 -16.77 -24.92
C VAL A 403 -0.10 -16.45 -25.36
N ILE A 404 -1.08 -16.98 -24.62
CA ILE A 404 -2.50 -16.91 -24.91
C ILE A 404 -3.20 -16.22 -23.74
N GLY A 405 -4.01 -15.19 -24.02
CA GLY A 405 -4.78 -14.48 -23.00
C GLY A 405 -6.24 -14.91 -22.92
N ILE A 406 -6.76 -15.11 -21.71
CA ILE A 406 -8.19 -15.28 -21.44
C ILE A 406 -8.59 -14.32 -20.31
N GLN A 407 -9.39 -13.32 -20.63
CA GLN A 407 -9.99 -12.39 -19.67
C GLN A 407 -11.38 -12.91 -19.31
N GLY A 408 -11.57 -13.41 -18.09
CA GLY A 408 -12.86 -13.89 -17.63
C GLY A 408 -13.34 -13.14 -16.39
N ASP A 409 -14.53 -12.55 -16.46
CA ASP A 409 -15.18 -11.95 -15.28
C ASP A 409 -15.41 -12.99 -14.17
N ALA A 410 -15.68 -12.54 -12.94
CA ALA A 410 -15.97 -13.42 -11.82
C ALA A 410 -17.18 -14.32 -12.09
N GLY A 411 -17.02 -15.64 -11.89
CA GLY A 411 -18.10 -16.61 -12.05
C GLY A 411 -18.39 -17.10 -13.47
N THR A 412 -17.55 -16.76 -14.46
CA THR A 412 -17.72 -17.14 -15.88
C THR A 412 -17.35 -18.58 -16.23
N GLY A 413 -16.98 -19.41 -15.25
CA GLY A 413 -16.63 -20.82 -15.46
C GLY A 413 -15.25 -21.06 -16.07
N LYS A 414 -14.28 -20.16 -15.81
CA LYS A 414 -12.87 -20.30 -16.21
C LYS A 414 -12.29 -21.69 -15.93
N THR A 415 -12.49 -22.22 -14.72
CA THR A 415 -11.99 -23.53 -14.30
C THR A 415 -12.63 -24.68 -15.10
N THR A 416 -13.92 -24.59 -15.42
CA THR A 416 -14.61 -25.57 -16.27
C THR A 416 -14.04 -25.56 -17.69
N MET A 417 -13.83 -24.37 -18.26
CA MET A 417 -13.19 -24.21 -19.58
C MET A 417 -11.74 -24.75 -19.58
N LEU A 418 -10.96 -24.48 -18.54
CA LEU A 418 -9.61 -25.03 -18.41
C LEU A 418 -9.60 -26.55 -18.25
N GLY A 419 -10.61 -27.14 -17.62
CA GLY A 419 -10.78 -28.59 -17.55
C GLY A 419 -10.97 -29.22 -18.94
N ALA A 420 -11.83 -28.62 -19.76
CA ALA A 420 -12.01 -29.05 -21.15
C ALA A 420 -10.73 -28.86 -21.99
N ALA A 421 -10.01 -27.75 -21.81
CA ALA A 421 -8.74 -27.51 -22.47
C ALA A 421 -7.68 -28.54 -22.07
N ARG A 422 -7.57 -28.86 -20.77
CA ARG A 422 -6.67 -29.89 -20.24
C ARG A 422 -6.91 -31.23 -20.92
N GLU A 423 -8.16 -31.70 -20.95
CA GLU A 423 -8.52 -32.99 -21.57
C GLU A 423 -8.08 -33.08 -23.04
N GLN A 424 -8.32 -32.02 -23.82
CA GLN A 424 -7.93 -32.02 -25.23
C GLN A 424 -6.41 -31.93 -25.42
N LEU A 425 -5.72 -31.13 -24.61
CA LEU A 425 -4.26 -31.02 -24.70
C LEU A 425 -3.58 -32.35 -24.29
N GLU A 426 -4.02 -32.99 -23.20
CA GLU A 426 -3.50 -34.28 -22.76
C GLU A 426 -3.74 -35.38 -23.79
N ALA A 427 -4.91 -35.39 -24.46
CA ALA A 427 -5.20 -36.30 -25.57
C ALA A 427 -4.23 -36.14 -26.75
N GLN A 428 -3.59 -34.96 -26.88
CA GLN A 428 -2.55 -34.66 -27.87
C GLN A 428 -1.12 -34.81 -27.31
N GLY A 429 -0.98 -35.41 -26.13
CA GLY A 429 0.30 -35.73 -25.50
C GLY A 429 0.97 -34.56 -24.77
N PHE A 430 0.23 -33.50 -24.45
CA PHE A 430 0.78 -32.41 -23.63
C PHE A 430 0.78 -32.76 -22.15
N THR A 431 1.85 -32.38 -21.46
CA THR A 431 1.90 -32.30 -20.01
C THR A 431 1.39 -30.94 -19.56
N ILE A 432 0.36 -30.93 -18.71
CA ILE A 432 -0.30 -29.70 -18.25
C ILE A 432 0.12 -29.38 -16.82
N ARG A 433 0.46 -28.12 -16.56
CA ARG A 433 0.79 -27.62 -15.22
C ARG A 433 0.00 -26.37 -14.89
N GLY A 434 -0.60 -26.33 -13.71
CA GLY A 434 -1.33 -25.19 -13.19
C GLY A 434 -0.48 -24.32 -12.27
N PHE A 435 -0.60 -23.01 -12.40
CA PHE A 435 0.08 -22.05 -11.55
C PHE A 435 -0.88 -20.95 -11.10
N THR A 436 -0.77 -20.55 -9.84
CA THR A 436 -1.60 -19.47 -9.27
C THR A 436 -0.78 -18.59 -8.32
N PHE A 437 -1.36 -17.47 -7.89
CA PHE A 437 -0.77 -16.60 -6.87
C PHE A 437 -0.87 -17.20 -5.45
N THR A 438 -2.02 -17.77 -5.09
CA THR A 438 -2.29 -18.32 -3.76
C THR A 438 -2.43 -19.84 -3.78
N GLY A 439 -2.00 -20.52 -2.70
CA GLY A 439 -2.15 -21.98 -2.59
C GLY A 439 -3.61 -22.43 -2.63
N LYS A 440 -4.52 -21.60 -2.09
CA LYS A 440 -5.96 -21.85 -2.16
C LYS A 440 -6.48 -21.88 -3.59
N ALA A 441 -6.14 -20.89 -4.41
CA ALA A 441 -6.50 -20.87 -5.83
C ALA A 441 -5.90 -22.06 -6.59
N ALA A 442 -4.67 -22.50 -6.25
CA ALA A 442 -4.08 -23.70 -6.86
C ALA A 442 -4.92 -24.95 -6.57
N LYS A 443 -5.41 -25.11 -5.33
CA LYS A 443 -6.28 -26.24 -4.98
C LYS A 443 -7.65 -26.15 -5.66
N GLU A 444 -8.21 -24.96 -5.81
CA GLU A 444 -9.47 -24.76 -6.53
C GLU A 444 -9.32 -25.08 -8.02
N LEU A 445 -8.21 -24.67 -8.64
CA LEU A 445 -7.88 -25.05 -10.02
C LEU A 445 -7.71 -26.57 -10.15
N GLN A 446 -7.01 -27.22 -9.22
CA GLN A 446 -6.85 -28.67 -9.22
C GLN A 446 -8.17 -29.42 -9.00
N GLY A 447 -8.97 -29.00 -8.02
CA GLY A 447 -10.25 -29.63 -7.70
C GLY A 447 -11.33 -29.41 -8.77
N GLY A 448 -11.33 -28.23 -9.42
CA GLY A 448 -12.33 -27.87 -10.41
C GLY A 448 -11.97 -28.23 -11.86
N ALA A 449 -10.69 -28.15 -12.26
CA ALA A 449 -10.24 -28.40 -13.64
C ALA A 449 -9.47 -29.72 -13.78
N GLY A 450 -9.10 -30.38 -12.67
CA GLY A 450 -8.25 -31.56 -12.69
C GLY A 450 -6.79 -31.28 -13.04
N VAL A 451 -6.35 -30.01 -13.00
CA VAL A 451 -4.99 -29.60 -13.36
C VAL A 451 -4.08 -29.66 -12.14
N GLU A 452 -2.98 -30.42 -12.21
CA GLU A 452 -1.97 -30.41 -11.13
C GLU A 452 -1.41 -29.00 -10.95
N SER A 453 -1.63 -28.40 -9.78
CA SER A 453 -1.45 -26.96 -9.59
C SER A 453 -0.61 -26.62 -8.35
N GLN A 454 0.26 -25.60 -8.47
CA GLN A 454 1.05 -25.07 -7.37
C GLN A 454 1.21 -23.55 -7.47
N THR A 455 1.77 -22.89 -6.45
CA THR A 455 1.99 -21.44 -6.53
C THR A 455 3.19 -21.09 -7.41
N LEU A 456 3.12 -19.97 -8.14
CA LEU A 456 4.25 -19.47 -8.94
C LEU A 456 5.53 -19.33 -8.11
N HIS A 457 5.41 -18.78 -6.90
CA HIS A 457 6.55 -18.60 -5.99
C HIS A 457 7.23 -19.92 -5.60
N SER A 458 6.48 -21.03 -5.55
CA SER A 458 7.04 -22.35 -5.22
C SER A 458 7.71 -23.03 -6.41
N PHE A 459 7.33 -22.65 -7.64
CA PHE A 459 7.78 -23.28 -8.86
C PHE A 459 8.96 -22.56 -9.51
N LEU A 460 8.92 -21.22 -9.64
CA LEU A 460 9.95 -20.47 -10.36
C LEU A 460 11.39 -20.80 -9.92
N PRO A 461 11.71 -20.94 -8.61
CA PRO A 461 13.06 -21.32 -8.18
C PRO A 461 13.51 -22.73 -8.60
N LYS A 462 12.57 -23.63 -8.96
CA LYS A 462 12.88 -25.02 -9.35
C LYS A 462 13.30 -25.16 -10.80
N LEU A 463 13.09 -24.15 -11.64
CA LEU A 463 13.39 -24.21 -13.08
C LEU A 463 14.87 -24.31 -13.41
N ASP A 464 15.72 -23.88 -12.47
CA ASP A 464 17.17 -24.00 -12.56
C ASP A 464 17.70 -25.18 -11.75
N SER A 465 16.80 -25.97 -11.13
CA SER A 465 17.17 -27.23 -10.49
C SER A 465 17.44 -28.28 -11.55
N PRO A 466 18.48 -29.12 -11.40
CA PRO A 466 18.70 -30.28 -12.26
C PRO A 466 17.57 -31.31 -12.20
N GLU A 467 16.69 -31.24 -11.18
CA GLU A 467 15.51 -32.10 -11.06
C GLU A 467 14.38 -31.73 -12.02
N PHE A 468 14.34 -30.50 -12.55
CA PHE A 468 13.29 -30.09 -13.46
C PHE A 468 13.67 -30.43 -14.91
N VAL A 469 13.06 -31.50 -15.42
CA VAL A 469 13.15 -31.88 -16.83
C VAL A 469 11.82 -31.52 -17.51
N PRO A 470 11.78 -30.52 -18.41
CA PRO A 470 10.56 -30.19 -19.13
C PRO A 470 10.18 -31.33 -20.08
N SER A 471 8.87 -31.60 -20.20
CA SER A 471 8.35 -32.54 -21.21
C SER A 471 8.46 -31.94 -22.62
N PRO A 472 8.61 -32.75 -23.69
CA PRO A 472 8.68 -32.24 -25.07
C PRO A 472 7.47 -31.40 -25.50
N ARG A 473 6.31 -31.62 -24.88
CA ARG A 473 5.07 -30.86 -25.08
C ARG A 473 4.53 -30.42 -23.73
N GLU A 474 4.77 -29.17 -23.35
CA GLU A 474 4.27 -28.58 -22.10
C GLU A 474 3.23 -27.50 -22.39
N ALA A 475 2.18 -27.43 -21.57
CA ALA A 475 1.29 -26.29 -21.52
C ALA A 475 1.04 -25.87 -20.07
N TRP A 476 1.19 -24.59 -19.79
CA TRP A 476 1.11 -24.01 -18.45
C TRP A 476 -0.11 -23.11 -18.36
N PHE A 477 -0.98 -23.38 -17.39
CA PHE A 477 -2.20 -22.63 -17.13
C PHE A 477 -2.01 -21.76 -15.90
N ILE A 478 -2.08 -20.44 -16.08
CA ILE A 478 -1.82 -19.47 -15.01
C ILE A 478 -3.15 -18.81 -14.70
N ASP A 479 -3.74 -19.16 -13.56
CA ASP A 479 -5.01 -18.59 -13.11
C ASP A 479 -4.77 -17.43 -12.13
N GLU A 480 -5.74 -16.53 -12.02
CA GLU A 480 -5.66 -15.28 -11.25
C GLU A 480 -4.44 -14.43 -11.64
N VAL A 481 -4.11 -14.38 -12.94
CA VAL A 481 -2.91 -13.70 -13.46
C VAL A 481 -2.91 -12.18 -13.21
N SER A 482 -4.05 -11.56 -12.91
CA SER A 482 -4.14 -10.15 -12.49
C SER A 482 -3.40 -9.86 -11.17
N MET A 483 -3.09 -10.90 -10.38
CA MET A 483 -2.27 -10.81 -9.17
C MET A 483 -0.76 -10.94 -9.43
N VAL A 484 -0.33 -11.21 -10.66
CA VAL A 484 1.08 -11.43 -11.02
C VAL A 484 1.75 -10.10 -11.39
N GLY A 485 2.78 -9.70 -10.63
CA GLY A 485 3.54 -8.48 -10.89
C GLY A 485 4.50 -8.60 -12.08
N SER A 486 5.03 -7.47 -12.56
CA SER A 486 5.89 -7.39 -13.75
C SER A 486 7.12 -8.30 -13.66
N ARG A 487 7.83 -8.33 -12.51
CA ARG A 487 9.03 -9.18 -12.35
C ARG A 487 8.68 -10.67 -12.50
N GLN A 488 7.66 -11.13 -11.78
CA GLN A 488 7.20 -12.52 -11.83
C GLN A 488 6.69 -12.91 -13.21
N MET A 489 5.99 -12.02 -13.91
CA MET A 489 5.54 -12.24 -15.28
C MET A 489 6.72 -12.40 -16.24
N SER A 490 7.76 -11.56 -16.13
CA SER A 490 8.99 -11.71 -16.91
C SER A 490 9.65 -13.07 -16.67
N ASP A 491 9.78 -13.47 -15.41
CA ASP A 491 10.44 -14.74 -15.05
C ASP A 491 9.62 -15.94 -15.55
N LEU A 492 8.29 -15.86 -15.47
CA LEU A 492 7.36 -16.86 -15.98
C LEU A 492 7.46 -17.04 -17.51
N ILE A 493 7.51 -15.96 -18.29
CA ILE A 493 7.58 -16.05 -19.76
C ILE A 493 8.92 -16.64 -20.19
N LYS A 494 10.04 -16.17 -19.60
CA LYS A 494 11.38 -16.74 -19.85
C LYS A 494 11.45 -18.23 -19.51
N ALA A 495 10.82 -18.61 -18.40
CA ALA A 495 10.72 -20.00 -17.99
C ALA A 495 9.97 -20.85 -19.02
N ALA A 496 8.83 -20.34 -19.52
CA ALA A 496 8.03 -21.03 -20.51
C ALA A 496 8.78 -21.18 -21.83
N GLU A 497 9.52 -20.16 -22.26
CA GLU A 497 10.40 -20.25 -23.43
C GLU A 497 11.47 -21.34 -23.27
N LYS A 498 12.19 -21.35 -22.14
CA LYS A 498 13.22 -22.36 -21.82
C LYS A 498 12.66 -23.79 -21.80
N ALA A 499 11.44 -23.95 -21.28
CA ALA A 499 10.75 -25.24 -21.21
C ALA A 499 10.02 -25.61 -22.53
N ASN A 500 10.07 -24.75 -23.54
CA ASN A 500 9.23 -24.83 -24.74
C ASN A 500 7.72 -25.02 -24.44
N ALA A 501 7.24 -24.43 -23.35
CA ALA A 501 5.86 -24.53 -22.91
C ALA A 501 4.97 -23.48 -23.58
N ARG A 502 3.72 -23.87 -23.89
CA ARG A 502 2.64 -22.93 -24.24
C ARG A 502 2.06 -22.33 -22.95
N LEU A 503 1.91 -21.01 -22.91
CA LEU A 503 1.43 -20.29 -21.74
C LEU A 503 0.00 -19.81 -21.94
N VAL A 504 -0.93 -20.25 -21.10
CA VAL A 504 -2.32 -19.77 -21.07
C VAL A 504 -2.51 -18.92 -19.82
N LEU A 505 -2.62 -17.61 -20.02
CA LEU A 505 -2.83 -16.62 -18.96
C LEU A 505 -4.32 -16.36 -18.79
N VAL A 506 -4.86 -16.72 -17.63
CA VAL A 506 -6.26 -16.56 -17.29
C VAL A 506 -6.40 -15.64 -16.08
N GLY A 507 -7.28 -14.64 -16.18
CA GLY A 507 -7.55 -13.77 -15.04
C GLY A 507 -8.66 -12.77 -15.29
N ASP A 508 -8.75 -11.82 -14.38
CA ASP A 508 -9.81 -10.82 -14.32
C ASP A 508 -9.21 -9.47 -13.91
N THR A 509 -9.12 -8.54 -14.86
CA THR A 509 -8.64 -7.17 -14.62
C THR A 509 -9.52 -6.34 -13.68
N LYS A 510 -10.76 -6.75 -13.40
CA LYS A 510 -11.67 -6.05 -12.46
C LYS A 510 -11.42 -6.46 -11.00
N GLN A 511 -10.77 -7.61 -10.77
CA GLN A 511 -10.42 -8.07 -9.42
C GLN A 511 -9.24 -7.29 -8.82
N LEU A 512 -8.85 -7.63 -7.59
CA LEU A 512 -7.69 -7.03 -6.96
C LEU A 512 -6.44 -7.28 -7.81
N GLN A 513 -5.63 -6.23 -7.93
CA GLN A 513 -4.38 -6.27 -8.69
C GLN A 513 -3.24 -6.78 -7.80
N SER A 514 -2.09 -7.09 -8.43
CA SER A 514 -0.90 -7.51 -7.70
C SER A 514 -0.53 -6.52 -6.59
N ILE A 515 -0.06 -7.03 -5.45
CA ILE A 515 0.60 -6.20 -4.44
C ILE A 515 1.94 -5.67 -4.99
N GLN A 516 2.58 -6.46 -5.87
CA GLN A 516 3.83 -6.11 -6.51
C GLN A 516 3.62 -5.12 -7.67
N ALA A 517 4.69 -4.44 -8.06
CA ALA A 517 4.67 -3.50 -9.17
C ALA A 517 4.20 -4.11 -10.50
N GLY A 518 3.36 -3.36 -11.21
CA GLY A 518 2.96 -3.62 -12.58
C GLY A 518 1.55 -4.18 -12.75
N LYS A 519 1.07 -4.08 -14.00
CA LYS A 519 -0.26 -4.55 -14.46
C LYS A 519 -0.19 -5.22 -15.83
N MET A 520 0.86 -6.02 -16.05
CA MET A 520 1.19 -6.51 -17.39
C MET A 520 0.09 -7.32 -18.06
N PHE A 521 -0.76 -8.03 -17.31
CA PHE A 521 -1.90 -8.73 -17.90
C PHE A 521 -2.90 -7.77 -18.57
N SER A 522 -3.27 -6.67 -17.90
CA SER A 522 -4.11 -5.62 -18.50
C SER A 522 -3.35 -4.92 -19.61
N LYS A 523 -2.07 -4.59 -19.39
CA LYS A 523 -1.29 -3.81 -20.33
C LYS A 523 -1.07 -4.51 -21.66
N LEU A 524 -0.79 -5.82 -21.65
CA LEU A 524 -0.62 -6.63 -22.86
C LEU A 524 -1.91 -6.71 -23.68
N GLN A 525 -3.08 -6.71 -23.03
CA GLN A 525 -4.39 -6.62 -23.69
C GLN A 525 -4.61 -5.24 -24.31
N GLU A 526 -4.38 -4.18 -23.54
CA GLU A 526 -4.58 -2.77 -23.96
C GLU A 526 -3.76 -2.41 -25.20
N ILE A 527 -2.51 -2.88 -25.28
CA ILE A 527 -1.62 -2.60 -26.42
C ILE A 527 -1.81 -3.58 -27.59
N GLY A 528 -2.65 -4.61 -27.44
CA GLY A 528 -2.85 -5.65 -28.47
C GLY A 528 -1.67 -6.60 -28.68
N ALA A 529 -0.69 -6.61 -27.76
CA ALA A 529 0.45 -7.51 -27.84
C ALA A 529 0.08 -8.97 -27.56
N MET A 530 -1.00 -9.22 -26.80
CA MET A 530 -1.47 -10.56 -26.47
C MET A 530 -2.90 -10.75 -26.98
N LYS A 531 -3.11 -11.70 -27.91
CA LYS A 531 -4.45 -12.06 -28.37
C LYS A 531 -5.26 -12.63 -27.21
N THR A 532 -6.38 -11.98 -26.90
CA THR A 532 -7.17 -12.25 -25.70
C THR A 532 -8.64 -12.48 -26.03
N VAL A 533 -9.19 -13.59 -25.51
CA VAL A 533 -10.65 -13.86 -25.54
C VAL A 533 -11.28 -13.38 -24.24
N HIS A 534 -12.47 -12.78 -24.34
CA HIS A 534 -13.23 -12.26 -23.21
C HIS A 534 -14.42 -13.16 -22.88
N MET A 535 -14.52 -13.61 -21.63
CA MET A 535 -15.68 -14.33 -21.09
C MET A 535 -16.40 -13.40 -20.11
N LYS A 536 -17.68 -13.10 -20.37
CA LYS A 536 -18.45 -12.09 -19.61
C LYS A 536 -19.66 -12.69 -18.88
N GLU A 537 -20.25 -13.76 -19.40
CA GLU A 537 -21.45 -14.34 -18.81
C GLU A 537 -21.16 -15.11 -17.51
N THR A 538 -21.76 -14.68 -16.39
CA THR A 538 -21.62 -15.35 -15.08
C THR A 538 -22.66 -16.46 -14.88
N LEU A 539 -22.19 -17.61 -14.38
CA LEU A 539 -23.01 -18.78 -14.04
C LEU A 539 -23.01 -19.09 -12.53
N ARG A 540 -22.35 -18.25 -11.71
CA ARG A 540 -22.13 -18.52 -10.29
C ARG A 540 -23.39 -18.30 -9.45
N GLN A 541 -24.02 -17.14 -9.61
CA GLN A 541 -25.22 -16.77 -8.85
C GLN A 541 -26.43 -17.51 -9.41
N LYS A 542 -27.18 -18.20 -8.54
CA LYS A 542 -28.40 -18.93 -8.92
C LYS A 542 -29.66 -18.08 -8.80
N ASP A 543 -29.65 -17.13 -7.89
CA ASP A 543 -30.74 -16.17 -7.70
C ASP A 543 -30.65 -15.05 -8.74
N GLU A 544 -31.76 -14.76 -9.42
CA GLU A 544 -31.79 -13.78 -10.52
C GLU A 544 -31.54 -12.35 -10.02
N ASP A 545 -32.04 -11.99 -8.83
CA ASP A 545 -31.77 -10.68 -8.26
C ASP A 545 -30.29 -10.51 -7.93
N TYR A 546 -29.66 -11.53 -7.34
CA TYR A 546 -28.23 -11.51 -7.03
C TYR A 546 -27.38 -11.49 -8.30
N LYS A 547 -27.73 -12.28 -9.30
CA LYS A 547 -27.08 -12.28 -10.61
C LYS A 547 -27.14 -10.88 -11.26
N ALA A 548 -28.30 -10.23 -11.21
CA ALA A 548 -28.48 -8.89 -11.76
C ALA A 548 -27.70 -7.82 -10.99
N MET A 549 -27.63 -7.91 -9.65
CA MET A 549 -26.77 -7.03 -8.83
C MET A 549 -25.30 -7.16 -9.21
N VAL A 550 -24.79 -8.40 -9.32
CA VAL A 550 -23.40 -8.67 -9.74
C VAL A 550 -23.12 -8.14 -11.15
N ALA A 551 -24.07 -8.29 -12.08
CA ALA A 551 -23.93 -7.78 -13.44
C ALA A 551 -23.78 -6.24 -13.48
N GLU A 552 -24.57 -5.50 -12.70
CA GLU A 552 -24.46 -4.03 -12.62
C GLU A 552 -23.11 -3.59 -12.00
N ILE A 553 -22.60 -4.32 -10.99
CA ILE A 553 -21.26 -4.08 -10.42
C ILE A 553 -20.17 -4.37 -11.47
N ALA A 554 -20.27 -5.49 -12.19
CA ALA A 554 -19.32 -5.88 -13.24
C ALA A 554 -19.30 -4.88 -14.42
N ALA A 555 -20.45 -4.24 -14.69
CA ALA A 555 -20.61 -3.17 -15.68
C ALA A 555 -20.25 -1.77 -15.15
N LYS A 556 -19.76 -1.67 -13.91
CA LYS A 556 -19.41 -0.41 -13.22
C LYS A 556 -20.58 0.58 -13.07
N ARG A 557 -21.82 0.09 -13.10
CA ARG A 557 -23.04 0.88 -12.87
C ARG A 557 -23.39 0.88 -11.37
N ILE A 558 -22.47 1.43 -10.58
CA ILE A 558 -22.50 1.36 -9.11
C ILE A 558 -23.80 1.91 -8.53
N ASP A 559 -24.30 3.05 -9.01
CA ASP A 559 -25.53 3.65 -8.49
C ASP A 559 -26.75 2.73 -8.68
N ASN A 560 -26.82 1.99 -9.79
CA ASN A 560 -27.88 1.02 -10.02
C ASN A 560 -27.76 -0.18 -9.09
N ALA A 561 -26.55 -0.73 -8.94
CA ALA A 561 -26.29 -1.83 -8.03
C ALA A 561 -26.72 -1.48 -6.59
N PHE A 562 -26.38 -0.27 -6.11
CA PHE A 562 -26.78 0.17 -4.77
C PHE A 562 -28.30 0.31 -4.63
N ARG A 563 -29.00 0.88 -5.62
CA ARG A 563 -30.47 0.92 -5.61
C ARG A 563 -31.07 -0.48 -5.46
N MET A 564 -30.56 -1.46 -6.19
CA MET A 564 -31.03 -2.85 -6.11
C MET A 564 -30.73 -3.47 -4.74
N MET A 565 -29.51 -3.29 -4.23
CA MET A 565 -29.11 -3.84 -2.94
C MET A 565 -29.92 -3.23 -1.78
N GLU A 566 -30.22 -1.93 -1.81
CA GLU A 566 -31.08 -1.26 -0.83
C GLU A 566 -32.51 -1.78 -0.88
N GLN A 567 -33.12 -1.87 -2.07
CA GLN A 567 -34.47 -2.41 -2.26
C GLN A 567 -34.61 -3.86 -1.76
N LYS A 568 -33.55 -4.65 -1.87
CA LYS A 568 -33.52 -6.06 -1.46
C LYS A 568 -32.97 -6.27 -0.04
N GLY A 569 -32.68 -5.20 0.72
CA GLY A 569 -32.20 -5.28 2.10
C GLY A 569 -30.82 -5.95 2.24
N LYS A 570 -29.95 -5.79 1.24
CA LYS A 570 -28.62 -6.41 1.18
C LYS A 570 -27.52 -5.53 1.78
N VAL A 571 -27.71 -4.21 1.86
CA VAL A 571 -26.77 -3.28 2.51
C VAL A 571 -27.34 -2.78 3.83
N HIS A 572 -26.53 -2.81 4.88
CA HIS A 572 -26.88 -2.39 6.23
C HIS A 572 -25.93 -1.28 6.66
N GLU A 573 -26.47 -0.09 6.92
CA GLU A 573 -25.73 1.03 7.49
C GLU A 573 -25.73 0.92 9.01
N ILE A 574 -24.55 0.75 9.61
CA ILE A 574 -24.36 0.76 11.06
C ILE A 574 -23.12 1.58 11.32
N ALA A 575 -23.32 2.75 11.93
CA ALA A 575 -22.28 3.74 12.12
C ALA A 575 -21.13 3.23 13.01
N ASP A 576 -21.46 2.83 14.24
CA ASP A 576 -20.49 2.36 15.22
C ASP A 576 -19.82 1.05 14.79
N ASP A 577 -18.52 0.93 15.02
CA ASP A 577 -17.74 -0.24 14.59
C ASP A 577 -18.06 -1.49 15.44
N GLY A 578 -18.25 -1.32 16.75
CA GLY A 578 -18.60 -2.39 17.67
C GLY A 578 -20.00 -2.95 17.43
N ASP A 579 -20.98 -2.07 17.20
CA ASP A 579 -22.35 -2.47 16.83
C ASP A 579 -22.37 -3.17 15.48
N ARG A 580 -21.61 -2.67 14.50
CA ARG A 580 -21.50 -3.27 13.17
C ARG A 580 -20.87 -4.66 13.24
N HIS A 581 -19.79 -4.83 14.01
CA HIS A 581 -19.21 -6.15 14.29
C HIS A 581 -20.22 -7.08 14.96
N SER A 582 -20.99 -6.58 15.93
CA SER A 582 -22.02 -7.36 16.63
C SER A 582 -23.14 -7.82 15.68
N ALA A 583 -23.55 -6.97 14.74
CA ALA A 583 -24.53 -7.33 13.71
C ALA A 583 -23.99 -8.39 12.74
N ILE A 584 -22.74 -8.26 12.30
CA ILE A 584 -22.06 -9.27 11.46
C ILE A 584 -21.98 -10.61 12.18
N VAL A 585 -21.56 -10.61 13.45
CA VAL A 585 -21.46 -11.82 14.27
C VAL A 585 -22.83 -12.47 14.41
N LYS A 586 -23.88 -11.67 14.72
CA LYS A 586 -25.27 -12.16 14.81
C LYS A 586 -25.73 -12.80 13.51
N GLU A 587 -25.47 -12.17 12.37
CA GLU A 587 -25.82 -12.69 11.05
C GLU A 587 -25.08 -14.00 10.76
N PHE A 588 -23.76 -14.05 11.01
CA PHE A 588 -22.94 -15.24 10.81
C PHE A 588 -23.44 -16.44 11.62
N VAL A 589 -23.67 -16.26 12.94
CA VAL A 589 -24.12 -17.35 13.82
C VAL A 589 -25.60 -17.70 13.65
N SER A 590 -26.36 -16.92 12.88
CA SER A 590 -27.75 -17.25 12.53
C SER A 590 -27.82 -18.30 11.41
N LYS A 591 -26.76 -18.41 10.60
CA LYS A 591 -26.69 -19.37 9.49
C LYS A 591 -26.59 -20.78 10.05
N LYS A 592 -27.52 -21.65 9.65
CA LYS A 592 -27.51 -23.08 10.01
C LYS A 592 -26.20 -23.75 9.58
N ASP A 593 -25.68 -23.35 8.43
CA ASP A 593 -24.42 -23.83 7.87
C ASP A 593 -23.41 -22.68 7.77
N TYR A 594 -23.02 -22.14 8.93
CA TYR A 594 -22.00 -21.09 9.00
C TYR A 594 -20.64 -21.54 8.43
N ARG A 595 -20.41 -22.85 8.25
CA ARG A 595 -19.21 -23.39 7.62
C ARG A 595 -19.08 -22.96 6.15
N ASN A 596 -20.22 -22.81 5.46
CA ASN A 596 -20.34 -22.29 4.09
C ASN A 596 -20.70 -20.80 4.03
N THR A 597 -20.36 -20.05 5.08
CA THR A 597 -20.44 -18.59 5.13
C THR A 597 -19.03 -18.00 5.16
N LEU A 598 -18.79 -17.03 4.30
CA LEU A 598 -17.52 -16.31 4.22
C LEU A 598 -17.70 -14.90 4.75
N VAL A 599 -16.96 -14.55 5.81
CA VAL A 599 -16.87 -13.17 6.30
C VAL A 599 -15.63 -12.51 5.69
N VAL A 600 -15.83 -11.42 4.95
CA VAL A 600 -14.77 -10.69 4.26
C VAL A 600 -14.66 -9.27 4.82
N THR A 601 -13.44 -8.78 4.99
CA THR A 601 -13.15 -7.40 5.41
C THR A 601 -11.85 -6.90 4.78
N PRO A 602 -11.68 -5.62 4.42
CA PRO A 602 -10.43 -5.14 3.82
C PRO A 602 -9.27 -5.04 4.81
N LEU A 603 -9.53 -4.95 6.13
CA LEU A 603 -8.50 -4.65 7.14
C LEU A 603 -8.17 -5.84 8.04
N ASN A 604 -6.86 -6.08 8.27
CA ASN A 604 -6.40 -7.12 9.19
C ASN A 604 -6.86 -6.91 10.64
N ARG A 605 -6.99 -5.65 11.11
CA ARG A 605 -7.47 -5.35 12.46
C ARG A 605 -8.90 -5.84 12.66
N ASN A 606 -9.79 -5.52 11.72
CA ASN A 606 -11.20 -5.90 11.75
C ASN A 606 -11.35 -7.42 11.61
N ARG A 607 -10.49 -8.05 10.78
CA ARG A 607 -10.45 -9.51 10.66
C ARG A 607 -10.16 -10.17 12.01
N ASN A 608 -9.18 -9.66 12.75
CA ASN A 608 -8.82 -10.19 14.07
C ASN A 608 -9.98 -10.05 15.06
N GLU A 609 -10.58 -8.86 15.13
CA GLU A 609 -11.68 -8.58 16.03
C GLU A 609 -12.94 -9.41 15.70
N LEU A 610 -13.29 -9.53 14.41
CA LEU A 610 -14.40 -10.37 13.96
C LEU A 610 -14.16 -11.85 14.28
N ASN A 611 -12.93 -12.35 14.08
CA ASN A 611 -12.58 -13.73 14.45
C ASN A 611 -12.79 -13.99 15.94
N GLU A 612 -12.33 -13.09 16.80
CA GLU A 612 -12.48 -13.20 18.25
C GLU A 612 -13.96 -13.17 18.67
N ARG A 613 -14.72 -12.16 18.21
CA ARG A 613 -16.15 -12.01 18.54
C ARG A 613 -17.01 -13.17 18.02
N ILE A 614 -16.73 -13.67 16.81
CA ILE A 614 -17.43 -14.85 16.26
C ILE A 614 -17.17 -16.07 17.14
N ARG A 615 -15.91 -16.30 17.51
CA ARG A 615 -15.50 -17.43 18.33
C ARG A 615 -16.14 -17.38 19.71
N ASP A 616 -16.13 -16.22 20.37
CA ASP A 616 -16.78 -16.04 21.67
C ASP A 616 -18.28 -16.33 21.60
N ARG A 617 -18.95 -15.85 20.54
CA ARG A 617 -20.37 -16.13 20.34
C ARG A 617 -20.67 -17.61 20.06
N LEU A 618 -19.79 -18.32 19.37
CA LEU A 618 -19.92 -19.77 19.13
C LEU A 618 -19.73 -20.59 20.41
N LYS A 619 -18.85 -20.15 21.32
CA LYS A 619 -18.70 -20.75 22.67
C LYS A 619 -19.95 -20.53 23.52
N GLU A 620 -20.48 -19.31 23.55
CA GLU A 620 -21.72 -18.99 24.29
C GLU A 620 -22.92 -19.83 23.82
N LYS A 621 -22.99 -20.12 22.50
CA LYS A 621 -24.02 -20.99 21.92
C LYS A 621 -23.79 -22.49 22.15
N GLY A 622 -22.67 -22.89 22.76
CA GLY A 622 -22.27 -24.29 22.91
C GLY A 622 -21.94 -24.99 21.60
N THR A 623 -21.70 -24.23 20.52
CA THR A 623 -21.31 -24.79 19.21
C THR A 623 -19.81 -25.09 19.16
N LEU A 624 -19.01 -24.36 19.93
CA LEU A 624 -17.58 -24.59 20.11
C LEU A 624 -17.34 -25.15 21.51
N ASN A 625 -16.33 -26.02 21.66
CA ASN A 625 -15.92 -26.50 22.98
C ASN A 625 -15.42 -25.34 23.86
N VAL A 626 -15.74 -25.38 25.15
CA VAL A 626 -15.35 -24.36 26.13
C VAL A 626 -13.90 -24.56 26.59
N GLN A 627 -13.37 -25.79 26.50
CA GLN A 627 -11.98 -26.07 26.84
C GLN A 627 -11.03 -25.48 25.79
N GLU A 628 -10.11 -24.63 26.25
CA GLU A 628 -9.13 -23.94 25.41
C GLU A 628 -7.69 -24.44 25.69
N HIS A 629 -6.90 -24.53 24.63
CA HIS A 629 -5.49 -24.89 24.66
C HIS A 629 -4.66 -23.69 24.16
N SER A 630 -3.72 -23.22 24.98
CA SER A 630 -2.86 -22.09 24.64
C SER A 630 -1.60 -22.55 23.92
N HIS A 631 -1.31 -21.94 22.77
CA HIS A 631 -0.14 -22.25 21.94
C HIS A 631 0.58 -20.99 21.49
N ILE A 632 1.92 -21.06 21.41
CA ILE A 632 2.73 -20.02 20.79
C ILE A 632 2.66 -20.21 19.27
N VAL A 633 2.11 -19.22 18.58
CA VAL A 633 2.02 -19.17 17.12
C VAL A 633 2.88 -18.05 16.56
N LYS A 634 3.34 -18.22 15.32
CA LYS A 634 4.08 -17.21 14.57
C LYS A 634 3.17 -16.50 13.59
N GLU A 635 3.03 -15.19 13.74
CA GLU A 635 2.29 -14.34 12.80
C GLU A 635 3.24 -13.45 11.99
N PRO A 636 2.96 -13.20 10.70
CA PRO A 636 3.73 -12.24 9.92
C PRO A 636 3.60 -10.82 10.48
N LYS A 637 4.74 -10.16 10.70
CA LYS A 637 4.81 -8.72 10.97
C LYS A 637 4.86 -7.98 9.63
N VAL A 638 3.78 -7.26 9.31
CA VAL A 638 3.67 -6.52 8.04
C VAL A 638 4.45 -5.21 8.17
N LEU A 639 5.61 -5.14 7.51
CA LEU A 639 6.33 -3.89 7.28
C LEU A 639 6.08 -3.41 5.85
N SER A 640 5.89 -2.10 5.68
CA SER A 640 5.91 -1.45 4.37
C SER A 640 7.28 -1.63 3.70
N PRO A 641 7.38 -1.48 2.37
CA PRO A 641 8.66 -1.59 1.66
C PRO A 641 9.74 -0.69 2.27
N ILE A 642 9.38 0.52 2.70
CA ILE A 642 10.29 1.49 3.32
C ILE A 642 10.75 1.01 4.70
N GLU A 643 9.83 0.58 5.56
CA GLU A 643 10.12 0.13 6.92
C GLU A 643 11.08 -1.07 6.96
N ARG A 644 11.07 -1.93 5.93
CA ARG A 644 12.05 -3.03 5.85
C ARG A 644 13.50 -2.53 5.75
N HIS A 645 13.72 -1.32 5.26
CA HIS A 645 15.04 -0.71 5.16
C HIS A 645 15.44 0.09 6.41
N LEU A 646 14.62 0.06 7.47
CA LEU A 646 14.83 0.82 8.69
C LEU A 646 15.00 -0.13 9.88
N ALA A 647 16.15 -0.11 10.53
CA ALA A 647 16.44 -1.01 11.64
C ALA A 647 15.43 -0.87 12.79
N GLU A 648 15.00 0.34 13.15
CA GLU A 648 13.99 0.59 14.18
C GLU A 648 12.62 -0.06 13.92
N SER A 649 12.34 -0.44 12.67
CA SER A 649 11.11 -1.15 12.33
C SER A 649 11.16 -2.62 12.76
N TYR A 650 12.30 -3.10 13.25
CA TYR A 650 12.52 -4.41 13.84
C TYR A 650 12.50 -4.30 15.37
N SER A 651 12.07 -5.36 16.04
CA SER A 651 11.97 -5.42 17.50
C SER A 651 12.75 -6.61 18.02
N ARG A 652 13.26 -6.52 19.25
CA ARG A 652 13.82 -7.67 19.95
C ARG A 652 12.83 -8.83 19.92
N ASP A 653 13.35 -10.04 19.74
CA ASP A 653 12.61 -11.30 19.62
C ASP A 653 11.78 -11.48 18.34
N ASP A 654 11.72 -10.48 17.44
CA ASP A 654 11.24 -10.69 16.08
C ASP A 654 12.03 -11.85 15.43
N ILE A 655 11.38 -12.60 14.55
CA ILE A 655 11.99 -13.70 13.81
C ILE A 655 12.15 -13.26 12.37
N VAL A 656 13.40 -13.18 11.93
CA VAL A 656 13.78 -12.88 10.55
C VAL A 656 13.90 -14.18 9.77
N ALA A 657 13.24 -14.26 8.63
CA ALA A 657 13.31 -15.38 7.70
C ALA A 657 13.92 -14.92 6.37
N VAL A 658 14.94 -15.63 5.90
CA VAL A 658 15.66 -15.26 4.67
C VAL A 658 14.94 -15.84 3.45
N HIS A 659 14.48 -14.99 2.54
CA HIS A 659 13.74 -15.42 1.35
C HIS A 659 14.61 -15.51 0.09
N THR A 660 15.72 -14.79 0.05
CA THR A 660 16.68 -14.78 -1.07
C THR A 660 18.09 -14.76 -0.51
N GLY A 661 19.08 -15.12 -1.32
CA GLY A 661 20.48 -15.25 -0.87
C GLY A 661 20.97 -14.04 -0.07
N LEU A 662 21.41 -14.32 1.16
CA LEU A 662 21.95 -13.36 2.12
C LEU A 662 23.25 -13.93 2.70
N PRO A 663 24.36 -13.15 2.73
CA PRO A 663 25.61 -13.64 3.29
C PRO A 663 25.44 -14.18 4.71
N GLY A 664 25.98 -15.38 4.98
CA GLY A 664 25.83 -16.05 6.27
C GLY A 664 24.54 -16.86 6.46
N PHE A 665 23.63 -16.87 5.48
CA PHE A 665 22.36 -17.59 5.54
C PHE A 665 22.09 -18.40 4.27
N LYS A 666 21.39 -19.52 4.44
CA LYS A 666 20.72 -20.24 3.35
C LYS A 666 19.29 -19.72 3.20
N VAL A 667 18.74 -19.84 1.99
CA VAL A 667 17.33 -19.52 1.75
C VAL A 667 16.45 -20.42 2.62
N GLY A 668 15.54 -19.80 3.37
CA GLY A 668 14.66 -20.46 4.33
C GLY A 668 15.16 -20.42 5.78
N ASP A 669 16.42 -20.06 6.02
CA ASP A 669 16.96 -19.93 7.37
C ASP A 669 16.19 -18.90 8.18
N GLN A 670 16.07 -19.16 9.48
CA GLN A 670 15.46 -18.26 10.44
C GLN A 670 16.46 -17.88 11.54
N ALA A 671 16.36 -16.65 12.00
CA ALA A 671 17.13 -16.14 13.12
C ALA A 671 16.28 -15.20 13.97
N ARG A 672 16.58 -15.13 15.27
CA ARG A 672 15.87 -14.27 16.23
C ARG A 672 16.63 -12.97 16.42
N VAL A 673 15.95 -11.85 16.37
CA VAL A 673 16.53 -10.53 16.64
C VAL A 673 16.93 -10.42 18.12
N LEU A 674 18.22 -10.17 18.35
CA LEU A 674 18.79 -9.92 19.68
C LEU A 674 18.76 -8.43 20.03
N SER A 675 19.22 -7.60 19.09
CA SER A 675 19.28 -6.16 19.22
C SER A 675 19.19 -5.49 17.86
N VAL A 676 18.88 -4.20 17.88
CA VAL A 676 18.71 -3.35 16.72
C VAL A 676 19.59 -2.13 16.92
N ASP A 677 20.31 -1.74 15.88
CA ASP A 677 21.13 -0.54 15.84
C ASP A 677 20.63 0.39 14.73
N PRO A 678 19.83 1.42 15.06
CA PRO A 678 19.38 2.43 14.11
C PRO A 678 20.51 3.29 13.52
N HIS A 679 21.67 3.38 14.19
CA HIS A 679 22.77 4.20 13.72
C HIS A 679 23.49 3.54 12.55
N THR A 680 23.78 2.25 12.66
CA THR A 680 24.39 1.44 11.59
C THR A 680 23.36 0.77 10.68
N GLN A 681 22.06 1.05 10.87
CA GLN A 681 20.95 0.37 10.19
C GLN A 681 21.06 -1.16 10.22
N SER A 682 21.55 -1.70 11.33
CA SER A 682 21.86 -3.13 11.48
C SER A 682 20.94 -3.81 12.48
N VAL A 683 20.56 -5.05 12.17
CA VAL A 683 19.80 -5.93 13.06
C VAL A 683 20.68 -7.11 13.42
N ASN A 684 21.04 -7.23 14.70
CA ASN A 684 21.81 -8.34 15.21
C ASN A 684 20.88 -9.51 15.51
N VAL A 685 21.13 -10.64 14.85
CA VAL A 685 20.29 -11.84 14.97
C VAL A 685 21.09 -13.03 15.47
N SER A 686 20.43 -13.93 16.19
CA SER A 686 20.96 -15.24 16.55
C SER A 686 20.29 -16.33 15.71
N THR A 687 21.10 -17.08 14.97
CA THR A 687 20.65 -18.23 14.18
C THR A 687 20.20 -19.37 15.11
N LEU A 688 19.49 -20.37 14.56
CA LEU A 688 19.14 -21.59 15.31
C LEU A 688 20.36 -22.36 15.83
N LEU A 689 21.53 -22.18 15.20
CA LEU A 689 22.79 -22.78 15.62
C LEU A 689 23.55 -21.95 16.67
N GLY A 690 22.97 -20.81 17.11
CA GLY A 690 23.55 -19.93 18.12
C GLY A 690 24.59 -18.93 17.60
N HIS A 691 24.83 -18.87 16.28
CA HIS A 691 25.71 -17.86 15.69
C HIS A 691 25.02 -16.50 15.66
N ASN A 692 25.75 -15.45 16.07
CA ASN A 692 25.29 -14.07 15.99
C ASN A 692 25.78 -13.43 14.69
N ILE A 693 24.85 -12.84 13.93
CA ILE A 693 25.12 -12.22 12.64
C ILE A 693 24.45 -10.83 12.63
N ALA A 694 25.20 -9.80 12.21
CA ALA A 694 24.64 -8.48 11.95
C ALA A 694 24.13 -8.42 10.51
N ILE A 695 22.87 -8.02 10.33
CA ILE A 695 22.26 -7.82 9.01
C ILE A 695 22.06 -6.32 8.79
N ASP A 696 22.73 -5.75 7.79
CA ASP A 696 22.42 -4.40 7.28
C ASP A 696 21.06 -4.42 6.57
N VAL A 697 20.03 -3.91 7.24
CA VAL A 697 18.67 -3.90 6.69
C VAL A 697 18.49 -2.78 5.66
N SER A 698 19.32 -1.73 5.68
CA SER A 698 19.27 -0.68 4.66
C SER A 698 19.56 -1.26 3.27
N ALA A 699 20.52 -2.19 3.16
CA ALA A 699 20.84 -2.87 1.91
C ALA A 699 20.03 -4.15 1.67
N HIS A 700 19.62 -4.86 2.72
CA HIS A 700 19.08 -6.22 2.61
C HIS A 700 17.66 -6.44 3.13
N GLY A 701 16.99 -5.40 3.63
CA GLY A 701 15.64 -5.47 4.19
C GLY A 701 14.60 -6.13 3.28
N HIS A 702 14.66 -5.84 1.97
CA HIS A 702 13.79 -6.43 0.94
C HIS A 702 13.93 -7.97 0.80
N LYS A 703 14.98 -8.58 1.37
CA LYS A 703 15.23 -10.03 1.33
C LYS A 703 14.61 -10.78 2.52
N LEU A 704 14.06 -10.06 3.49
CA LEU A 704 13.67 -10.59 4.79
C LEU A 704 12.14 -10.67 4.94
N GLY A 705 11.66 -11.80 5.43
CA GLY A 705 10.34 -11.94 6.02
C GLY A 705 10.43 -11.80 7.54
N ILE A 706 9.42 -11.21 8.17
CA ILE A 706 9.46 -10.92 9.60
C ILE A 706 8.23 -11.53 10.26
N TYR A 707 8.46 -12.22 11.37
CA TYR A 707 7.41 -12.87 12.14
C TYR A 707 7.53 -12.50 13.62
N ARG A 708 6.40 -12.53 14.31
CA ARG A 708 6.31 -12.36 15.76
C ARG A 708 5.66 -13.58 16.38
N GLU A 709 6.06 -13.90 17.59
CA GLU A 709 5.41 -14.93 18.40
C GLU A 709 4.30 -14.29 19.22
N LYS A 710 3.12 -14.90 19.21
CA LYS A 710 2.01 -14.56 20.10
C LYS A 710 1.39 -15.82 20.69
N VAL A 711 0.76 -15.68 21.85
CA VAL A 711 -0.06 -16.76 22.41
C VAL A 711 -1.44 -16.69 21.78
N LEU A 712 -1.90 -17.79 21.22
CA LEU A 712 -3.25 -17.93 20.67
C LEU A 712 -3.93 -19.14 21.33
N ARG A 713 -5.23 -18.98 21.62
CA ARG A 713 -6.04 -20.01 22.27
C ARG A 713 -6.89 -20.71 21.23
N PHE A 714 -6.91 -22.03 21.28
CA PHE A 714 -7.68 -22.87 20.37
C PHE A 714 -8.59 -23.81 21.14
N ALA A 715 -9.75 -24.12 20.58
CA ALA A 715 -10.69 -25.12 21.06
C ALA A 715 -11.02 -26.11 19.92
N GLU A 716 -11.50 -27.29 20.29
CA GLU A 716 -12.05 -28.22 19.30
C GLU A 716 -13.29 -27.61 18.62
N GLY A 717 -13.36 -27.77 17.29
CA GLY A 717 -14.32 -27.11 16.41
C GLY A 717 -13.86 -25.76 15.86
N ASP A 718 -12.69 -25.25 16.27
CA ASP A 718 -12.22 -23.95 15.78
C ASP A 718 -11.91 -24.01 14.29
N LYS A 719 -12.37 -22.99 13.56
CA LYS A 719 -11.96 -22.78 12.17
C LYS A 719 -10.62 -22.05 12.17
N VAL A 720 -9.63 -22.61 11.50
CA VAL A 720 -8.27 -22.08 11.44
C VAL A 720 -7.80 -21.83 10.01
N VAL A 721 -6.81 -20.94 9.89
CA VAL A 721 -6.10 -20.64 8.64
C VAL A 721 -4.59 -20.81 8.81
N PHE A 722 -3.97 -21.47 7.85
CA PHE A 722 -2.51 -21.67 7.80
C PHE A 722 -1.84 -20.41 7.21
N LEU A 723 -0.81 -19.89 7.86
CA LEU A 723 -0.14 -18.63 7.47
C LEU A 723 1.18 -18.82 6.72
N LYS A 724 1.71 -20.05 6.64
CA LYS A 724 2.98 -20.36 5.96
C LYS A 724 2.86 -21.69 5.20
N ASN A 725 3.57 -21.80 4.09
CA ASN A 725 3.68 -23.07 3.36
C ASN A 725 4.56 -24.05 4.15
N ASP A 726 4.18 -25.32 4.19
CA ASP A 726 5.01 -26.42 4.69
C ASP A 726 4.78 -27.66 3.83
N ARG A 727 5.84 -28.11 3.14
CA ARG A 727 5.76 -29.25 2.21
C ARG A 727 5.64 -30.59 2.92
N ASN A 728 6.29 -30.74 4.08
CA ASN A 728 6.29 -32.00 4.82
C ASN A 728 4.92 -32.27 5.42
N LEU A 729 4.25 -31.23 5.93
CA LEU A 729 2.89 -31.31 6.45
C LEU A 729 1.82 -31.25 5.33
N GLY A 730 2.20 -30.89 4.10
CA GLY A 730 1.28 -30.75 2.97
C GLY A 730 0.29 -29.59 3.13
N VAL A 731 0.73 -28.49 3.74
CA VAL A 731 -0.07 -27.28 3.98
C VAL A 731 0.46 -26.08 3.21
N GLN A 732 -0.44 -25.17 2.87
CA GLN A 732 -0.15 -23.96 2.10
C GLN A 732 -0.75 -22.75 2.82
N ASN A 733 -0.13 -21.59 2.66
CA ASN A 733 -0.62 -20.32 3.18
C ASN A 733 -2.00 -20.00 2.58
N GLY A 734 -2.95 -19.64 3.45
CA GLY A 734 -4.35 -19.37 3.13
C GLY A 734 -5.24 -20.61 3.14
N LEU A 735 -4.68 -21.81 3.30
CA LEU A 735 -5.48 -23.02 3.52
C LEU A 735 -6.27 -22.90 4.82
N THR A 736 -7.49 -23.41 4.82
CA THR A 736 -8.39 -23.43 5.97
C THR A 736 -8.75 -24.86 6.38
N GLY A 737 -9.12 -25.03 7.65
CA GLY A 737 -9.59 -26.30 8.21
C GLY A 737 -10.24 -26.13 9.58
N GLU A 738 -10.76 -27.22 10.11
CA GLU A 738 -11.43 -27.29 11.42
C GLU A 738 -10.58 -28.13 12.38
N ILE A 739 -10.37 -27.63 13.60
CA ILE A 739 -9.67 -28.39 14.64
C ILE A 739 -10.60 -29.50 15.12
N LYS A 740 -10.15 -30.74 14.95
CA LYS A 740 -10.87 -31.93 15.41
C LYS A 740 -10.47 -32.35 16.81
N HIS A 741 -9.18 -32.21 17.16
CA HIS A 741 -8.67 -32.59 18.47
C HIS A 741 -7.41 -31.80 18.83
N ILE A 742 -7.25 -31.48 20.12
CA ILE A 742 -6.02 -30.93 20.70
C ILE A 742 -5.72 -31.66 22.01
N ASP A 743 -4.48 -32.09 22.20
CA ASP A 743 -4.02 -32.68 23.46
C ASP A 743 -3.10 -31.75 24.27
N GLU A 744 -2.86 -32.09 25.54
CA GLU A 744 -1.99 -31.32 26.45
C GLU A 744 -0.50 -31.30 26.03
N ARG A 745 -0.08 -32.29 25.22
CA ARG A 745 1.27 -32.38 24.65
C ARG A 745 1.45 -31.46 23.45
N GLY A 746 0.36 -30.85 22.98
CA GLY A 746 0.31 -29.92 21.86
C GLY A 746 0.26 -30.59 20.50
N ASN A 747 -0.18 -31.85 20.44
CA ASN A 747 -0.59 -32.45 19.19
C ASN A 747 -1.97 -31.91 18.81
N ILE A 748 -2.07 -31.46 17.56
CA ILE A 748 -3.30 -30.93 16.99
C ILE A 748 -3.68 -31.78 15.79
N THR A 749 -4.98 -32.09 15.67
CA THR A 749 -5.55 -32.70 14.47
C THR A 749 -6.49 -31.71 13.82
N VAL A 750 -6.20 -31.34 12.56
CA VAL A 750 -7.03 -30.42 11.76
C VAL A 750 -7.56 -31.16 10.54
N THR A 751 -8.87 -31.17 10.39
CA THR A 751 -9.54 -31.60 9.15
C THR A 751 -9.49 -30.43 8.17
N LYS A 752 -8.73 -30.56 7.09
CA LYS A 752 -8.71 -29.54 6.03
C LYS A 752 -10.10 -29.42 5.40
N ASP A 753 -10.42 -28.25 4.84
CA ASP A 753 -11.63 -28.07 4.03
C ASP A 753 -11.68 -29.01 2.81
N THR A 754 -10.53 -29.57 2.41
CA THR A 754 -10.42 -30.62 1.38
C THR A 754 -10.76 -32.04 1.89
N GLY A 755 -11.19 -32.18 3.14
CA GLY A 755 -11.62 -33.44 3.77
C GLY A 755 -10.50 -34.36 4.29
N LYS A 756 -9.23 -33.95 4.24
CA LYS A 756 -8.11 -34.77 4.76
C LYS A 756 -7.66 -34.26 6.13
N ASP A 757 -7.56 -35.17 7.10
CA ASP A 757 -7.01 -34.91 8.43
C ASP A 757 -5.48 -34.73 8.36
N LEU A 758 -4.98 -33.82 9.20
CA LEU A 758 -3.56 -33.58 9.41
C LEU A 758 -3.30 -33.56 10.91
N THR A 759 -2.31 -34.33 11.36
CA THR A 759 -1.90 -34.34 12.76
C THR A 759 -0.42 -33.99 12.87
N TRP A 760 -0.10 -33.02 13.74
CA TRP A 760 1.28 -32.64 14.03
C TRP A 760 1.40 -32.04 15.42
N ASN A 761 2.63 -31.85 15.90
CA ASN A 761 2.88 -31.17 17.17
C ASN A 761 3.16 -29.67 16.93
N MET A 762 2.35 -28.80 17.52
CA MET A 762 2.48 -27.34 17.33
C MET A 762 3.77 -26.76 17.94
N ARG A 763 4.38 -27.42 18.93
CA ARG A 763 5.57 -26.89 19.61
C ARG A 763 6.85 -27.09 18.79
N HIS A 764 6.90 -28.12 17.95
CA HIS A 764 8.15 -28.54 17.30
C HIS A 764 8.05 -28.68 15.77
N ALA A 765 6.86 -28.83 15.19
CA ALA A 765 6.71 -29.04 13.75
C ALA A 765 6.20 -27.79 13.02
N TYR A 766 5.01 -27.28 13.37
CA TYR A 766 4.40 -26.16 12.65
C TYR A 766 3.51 -25.31 13.56
N ASN A 767 3.77 -24.00 13.62
CA ASN A 767 3.04 -23.06 14.47
C ASN A 767 2.60 -21.76 13.77
N TYR A 768 2.39 -21.79 12.46
CA TYR A 768 1.92 -20.63 11.69
C TYR A 768 0.39 -20.76 11.45
N LEU A 769 -0.39 -20.58 12.51
CA LEU A 769 -1.85 -20.68 12.52
C LEU A 769 -2.52 -19.40 13.05
N ASP A 770 -3.70 -19.10 12.53
CA ASP A 770 -4.61 -18.07 13.03
C ASP A 770 -6.06 -18.58 12.96
N HIS A 771 -7.01 -17.83 13.53
CA HIS A 771 -8.43 -18.13 13.38
C HIS A 771 -8.90 -17.80 11.96
N GLY A 772 -9.83 -18.60 11.44
CA GLY A 772 -10.22 -18.62 10.02
C GLY A 772 -11.70 -18.34 9.76
N TYR A 773 -12.41 -17.66 10.67
CA TYR A 773 -13.83 -17.30 10.50
C TYR A 773 -14.02 -16.13 9.52
N ALA A 774 -13.17 -15.12 9.62
CA ALA A 774 -13.08 -13.97 8.74
C ALA A 774 -11.74 -13.93 8.00
N VAL A 775 -11.77 -13.46 6.75
CA VAL A 775 -10.58 -13.31 5.91
C VAL A 775 -10.50 -11.90 5.32
N THR A 776 -9.29 -11.51 4.92
CA THR A 776 -9.14 -10.31 4.08
C THR A 776 -9.63 -10.57 2.66
N ASP A 777 -10.07 -9.53 1.97
CA ASP A 777 -10.45 -9.59 0.55
C ASP A 777 -9.37 -10.21 -0.35
N TYR A 778 -8.10 -9.87 -0.17
CA TYR A 778 -6.96 -10.50 -0.86
C TYR A 778 -6.84 -12.00 -0.60
N LYS A 779 -7.08 -12.44 0.65
CA LYS A 779 -7.02 -13.88 1.00
C LYS A 779 -8.27 -14.63 0.56
N GLY A 780 -9.40 -13.92 0.42
CA GLY A 780 -10.66 -14.44 -0.10
C GLY A 780 -10.73 -14.48 -1.63
N GLN A 781 -9.77 -13.90 -2.36
CA GLN A 781 -9.71 -14.00 -3.81
C GLN A 781 -9.48 -15.46 -4.26
N GLY A 782 -10.15 -15.86 -5.34
CA GLY A 782 -10.33 -17.26 -5.76
C GLY A 782 -11.51 -17.94 -5.07
N GLN A 783 -11.72 -17.71 -3.78
CA GLN A 783 -12.68 -18.46 -2.97
C GLN A 783 -14.14 -18.35 -3.45
N THR A 784 -14.88 -19.45 -3.35
CA THR A 784 -16.35 -19.43 -3.51
C THR A 784 -17.01 -19.88 -2.20
N SER A 785 -18.15 -19.27 -1.86
CA SER A 785 -18.94 -19.59 -0.68
C SER A 785 -20.43 -19.56 -1.03
N ARG A 786 -21.29 -20.22 -0.25
CA ARG A 786 -22.75 -20.11 -0.46
C ARG A 786 -23.22 -18.73 -0.05
N GLU A 787 -22.89 -18.35 1.19
CA GLU A 787 -23.22 -17.05 1.77
C GLU A 787 -21.95 -16.20 1.92
N VAL A 788 -22.09 -14.90 1.69
CA VAL A 788 -21.03 -13.91 1.95
C VAL A 788 -21.56 -12.81 2.85
N ILE A 789 -20.79 -12.48 3.88
CA ILE A 789 -20.98 -11.30 4.72
C ILE A 789 -19.78 -10.39 4.53
N PHE A 790 -19.98 -9.20 3.98
CA PHE A 790 -18.92 -8.24 3.70
C PHE A 790 -18.97 -7.07 4.68
N HIS A 791 -17.91 -6.89 5.44
CA HIS A 791 -17.67 -5.70 6.26
C HIS A 791 -16.97 -4.64 5.40
N ALA A 792 -17.77 -3.76 4.80
CA ALA A 792 -17.31 -2.73 3.88
C ALA A 792 -17.02 -1.43 4.64
N VAL A 793 -15.75 -1.18 4.95
CA VAL A 793 -15.32 0.00 5.71
C VAL A 793 -14.98 1.15 4.77
N THR A 794 -15.59 2.32 5.01
CA THR A 794 -15.31 3.55 4.25
C THR A 794 -14.22 4.40 4.89
N ALA A 795 -14.00 4.24 6.19
CA ALA A 795 -12.85 4.82 6.88
C ALA A 795 -11.52 4.40 6.20
N GLU A 796 -10.58 5.34 6.11
CA GLU A 796 -9.24 5.14 5.51
C GLU A 796 -9.25 4.80 3.99
N ARG A 797 -10.37 4.95 3.28
CA ARG A 797 -10.51 4.69 1.83
C ARG A 797 -10.09 3.27 1.41
N THR A 798 -10.32 2.29 2.28
CA THR A 798 -9.83 0.92 2.14
C THR A 798 -10.62 0.07 1.14
N THR A 799 -11.94 0.30 1.03
CA THR A 799 -12.83 -0.42 0.09
C THR A 799 -12.87 0.26 -1.28
N SER A 800 -12.03 -0.17 -2.23
CA SER A 800 -12.07 0.27 -3.64
C SER A 800 -13.09 -0.52 -4.47
N TYR A 801 -13.29 -0.14 -5.75
CA TYR A 801 -14.06 -0.93 -6.71
C TYR A 801 -13.60 -2.39 -6.73
N ASN A 802 -12.30 -2.64 -6.83
CA ASN A 802 -11.74 -3.99 -6.95
C ASN A 802 -12.02 -4.84 -5.70
N SER A 803 -11.88 -4.26 -4.50
CA SER A 803 -12.21 -4.90 -3.22
C SER A 803 -13.70 -5.24 -3.15
N PHE A 804 -14.55 -4.28 -3.50
CA PHE A 804 -16.00 -4.44 -3.54
C PHE A 804 -16.42 -5.52 -4.55
N TYR A 805 -15.87 -5.49 -5.76
CA TYR A 805 -16.12 -6.48 -6.80
C TYR A 805 -15.68 -7.88 -6.36
N VAL A 806 -14.49 -8.01 -5.77
CA VAL A 806 -14.02 -9.29 -5.23
C VAL A 806 -14.97 -9.80 -4.17
N ALA A 807 -15.34 -9.01 -3.16
CA ALA A 807 -16.20 -9.47 -2.06
C ALA A 807 -17.61 -9.85 -2.53
N THR A 808 -18.25 -9.00 -3.32
CA THR A 808 -19.65 -9.18 -3.77
C THR A 808 -19.84 -10.30 -4.79
N THR A 809 -18.76 -10.79 -5.41
CA THR A 809 -18.85 -11.87 -6.41
C THR A 809 -18.52 -13.26 -5.85
N ARG A 810 -18.09 -13.40 -4.58
CA ARG A 810 -17.74 -14.72 -3.98
C ARG A 810 -18.94 -15.60 -3.64
N GLY A 811 -20.11 -15.01 -3.43
CA GLY A 811 -21.31 -15.72 -2.97
C GLY A 811 -22.05 -16.41 -4.12
N ARG A 812 -22.53 -17.62 -3.87
CA ARG A 812 -23.38 -18.37 -4.81
C ARG A 812 -24.87 -18.10 -4.59
N ASP A 813 -25.28 -18.06 -3.33
CA ASP A 813 -26.69 -18.08 -2.95
C ASP A 813 -27.11 -16.70 -2.39
N ASN A 814 -26.26 -16.02 -1.61
CA ASN A 814 -26.63 -14.73 -0.99
C ASN A 814 -25.44 -13.84 -0.60
N LEU A 815 -25.72 -12.56 -0.33
CA LEU A 815 -24.78 -11.50 0.05
C LEU A 815 -25.40 -10.55 1.09
N HIS A 816 -24.66 -10.23 2.14
CA HIS A 816 -24.98 -9.14 3.06
C HIS A 816 -23.77 -8.21 3.21
N ILE A 817 -23.99 -6.91 3.10
CA ILE A 817 -22.96 -5.87 3.22
C ILE A 817 -23.27 -5.04 4.46
N TYR A 818 -22.28 -4.86 5.33
CA TYR A 818 -22.36 -4.01 6.51
C TYR A 818 -21.34 -2.89 6.36
N THR A 819 -21.78 -1.63 6.45
CA THR A 819 -20.92 -0.46 6.25
C THR A 819 -21.20 0.63 7.26
N ASP A 820 -20.23 1.50 7.50
CA ASP A 820 -20.38 2.68 8.33
C ASP A 820 -21.24 3.76 7.64
N SER A 821 -21.13 3.91 6.32
CA SER A 821 -21.97 4.82 5.54
C SER A 821 -22.16 4.35 4.11
N VAL A 822 -23.40 4.13 3.71
CA VAL A 822 -23.78 3.67 2.38
C VAL A 822 -23.44 4.72 1.33
N ASN A 823 -23.69 6.00 1.62
CA ASN A 823 -23.36 7.09 0.69
C ASN A 823 -21.85 7.22 0.46
N ARG A 824 -21.04 7.16 1.53
CA ARG A 824 -19.57 7.19 1.39
C ARG A 824 -19.07 5.95 0.64
N LEU A 825 -19.60 4.78 0.95
CA LEU A 825 -19.23 3.54 0.28
C LEU A 825 -19.54 3.62 -1.21
N ARG A 826 -20.75 4.07 -1.57
CA ARG A 826 -21.20 4.23 -2.96
C ARG A 826 -20.26 5.14 -3.77
N GLU A 827 -19.84 6.27 -3.21
CA GLU A 827 -18.89 7.18 -3.88
C GLU A 827 -17.47 6.62 -3.93
N GLN A 828 -17.05 5.89 -2.90
CA GLN A 828 -15.72 5.31 -2.82
C GLN A 828 -15.53 4.16 -3.81
N VAL A 829 -16.50 3.26 -3.96
CA VAL A 829 -16.40 2.10 -4.85
C VAL A 829 -16.56 2.45 -6.34
N LYS A 830 -16.90 3.71 -6.66
CA LYS A 830 -16.75 4.25 -8.03
C LYS A 830 -15.28 4.42 -8.43
N ARG A 831 -14.36 4.46 -7.46
CA ARG A 831 -12.92 4.59 -7.71
C ARG A 831 -12.28 3.22 -7.83
N GLU A 832 -11.60 3.02 -8.95
CA GLU A 832 -10.83 1.81 -9.23
C GLU A 832 -9.37 2.00 -8.84
N ASN A 833 -8.78 0.94 -8.27
CA ASN A 833 -7.34 0.92 -8.02
C ASN A 833 -6.65 0.56 -9.33
N HIS A 834 -5.80 1.47 -9.80
CA HIS A 834 -4.97 1.24 -10.97
C HIS A 834 -3.50 1.24 -10.61
N LYS A 835 -2.86 0.08 -10.80
CA LYS A 835 -1.41 -0.03 -10.80
C LYS A 835 -0.82 0.75 -11.97
N THR A 836 0.37 1.27 -11.73
CA THR A 836 1.14 1.97 -12.75
C THR A 836 1.89 0.98 -13.64
N SER A 837 2.17 1.38 -14.89
CA SER A 837 3.15 0.73 -15.76
C SER A 837 4.04 1.79 -16.41
N SER A 838 5.32 1.47 -16.59
CA SER A 838 6.24 2.30 -17.38
C SER A 838 5.81 2.47 -18.84
N LEU A 839 4.94 1.57 -19.33
CA LEU A 839 4.40 1.57 -20.68
C LEU A 839 3.17 2.49 -20.83
N ASP A 840 2.65 3.09 -19.75
CA ASP A 840 1.52 4.03 -19.81
C ASP A 840 1.91 5.39 -20.44
N HIS A 841 3.21 5.69 -20.45
CA HIS A 841 3.76 6.99 -20.82
C HIS A 841 4.69 6.92 -22.04
N VAL A 842 4.80 5.75 -22.66
CA VAL A 842 5.53 5.62 -23.92
C VAL A 842 4.64 6.23 -25.00
N ALA A 843 5.00 7.42 -25.49
CA ALA A 843 4.44 7.96 -26.73
C ALA A 843 4.47 6.84 -27.76
N THR A 844 3.29 6.47 -28.27
CA THR A 844 3.03 5.44 -29.30
C THR A 844 4.26 4.66 -29.68
N ILE A 845 4.37 3.41 -29.19
CA ILE A 845 5.32 2.43 -29.70
C ILE A 845 5.40 2.63 -31.21
N ASP A 846 6.57 3.06 -31.66
CA ASP A 846 6.85 3.40 -33.03
C ASP A 846 6.29 2.26 -33.91
N LYS A 847 5.36 2.56 -34.82
CA LYS A 847 4.78 1.57 -35.75
C LYS A 847 5.82 1.04 -36.75
N SER A 848 7.10 1.21 -36.47
CA SER A 848 8.24 0.66 -37.19
C SER A 848 8.70 -0.69 -36.63
N ILE A 849 7.79 -1.53 -36.12
CA ILE A 849 8.07 -2.95 -35.90
C ILE A 849 7.78 -3.67 -37.23
N PRO A 850 8.76 -4.31 -37.88
CA PRO A 850 8.55 -4.98 -39.17
C PRO A 850 7.67 -6.22 -38.97
N GLY A 851 6.41 -6.15 -39.38
CA GLY A 851 5.49 -7.29 -39.24
C GLY A 851 4.09 -7.12 -39.81
N GLU A 852 3.62 -5.91 -40.13
CA GLU A 852 2.34 -5.74 -40.84
C GLU A 852 2.52 -6.03 -42.34
N ARG A 853 2.30 -7.29 -42.74
CA ARG A 853 1.83 -7.56 -44.11
C ARG A 853 0.42 -6.98 -44.23
N SER A 854 0.34 -5.91 -45.00
CA SER A 854 -0.89 -5.26 -45.46
C SER A 854 -1.92 -6.28 -45.94
N GLN A 855 -3.08 -6.32 -45.27
CA GLN A 855 -4.31 -6.86 -45.88
C GLN A 855 -4.95 -5.77 -46.77
N PRO A 856 -5.52 -6.12 -47.93
CA PRO A 856 -6.05 -5.14 -48.87
C PRO A 856 -7.32 -4.49 -48.31
N THR A 857 -7.36 -3.17 -48.37
CA THR A 857 -8.54 -2.37 -48.04
C THR A 857 -9.69 -2.71 -49.00
N ILE A 858 -10.78 -3.28 -48.50
CA ILE A 858 -12.03 -3.40 -49.24
C ILE A 858 -12.63 -1.99 -49.36
N GLN A 859 -12.49 -1.41 -50.54
CA GLN A 859 -13.05 -0.13 -50.92
C GLN A 859 -14.56 -0.30 -51.12
N LYS A 860 -15.38 0.24 -50.21
CA LYS A 860 -16.83 0.36 -50.41
C LYS A 860 -17.09 1.35 -51.56
N ALA A 861 -17.50 0.83 -52.71
CA ALA A 861 -18.05 1.63 -53.80
C ALA A 861 -19.37 2.27 -53.34
N LYS A 862 -19.46 3.60 -53.46
CA LYS A 862 -20.72 4.34 -53.45
C LYS A 862 -21.33 4.20 -54.85
N GLU A 863 -22.45 3.50 -54.95
CA GLU A 863 -23.31 3.60 -56.11
C GLU A 863 -24.36 4.70 -55.89
N GLY A 864 -24.42 5.60 -56.86
CA GLY A 864 -25.50 6.55 -57.03
C GLY A 864 -25.92 6.53 -58.50
N ARG A 865 -26.91 5.69 -58.81
CA ARG A 865 -28.09 5.96 -59.64
C ARG A 865 -28.91 4.70 -59.82
#